data_AF-A0A0G0AE50-F1
#
_entry.id   AF-A0A0G0AE50-F1
#
_cell.length_a   1.000
_cell.length_b   1.000
_cell.length_c   1.000
_cell.angle_alpha   90.00
_cell.angle_beta   90.00
_cell.angle_gamma   90.00
#
_symmetry.space_group_name_H-M   'P 1'
#
loop_
_entity.id
_entity.type
_entity.pdbx_description
1 polymer ?
#
loop_
_entity_poly.entity_id
_entity_poly.type
_entity_poly.pdbx_seq_one_letter_code
_entity_poly.pdbx_strand_id
1 'polypeptide(L)'
;MSSVQPDISKIFVNYLRNSRQLSCPICQVDVKPPTLDGFKQHVQNSGEKHPTEEKAILDAFQRMKLTSSKPQPQPTSATEQDQNKRSRKRSALDQSEDQQNPERSPLHAKEGSDNEGRNKKVCSPSSSPPPSTPTRRGRGRQQADNNKEFDRGIKGASTRQLWSPSSGGLQRPSQLKTQTLGQRSRPLSHAKPNQHKMEEPDPEPGPDAEVGADDDTEDPSVSQLIRQPETRPISQEQLVAEVKGIYAGLVMVESKCIEVDNAQSANKDSPQQLNNEQWQALIALHRTLLHEHHDFFLASQHPSASPALRRLASKYAMPARMWRHGIHSFLELLRHRLPLSLEHMLTFIYIAYSMMALLYETVPAFEDTWIECLGDLGRYRMAIEDDDIRDRETWTAVSRYWYSKASDKLPTTGRLYHHLAILARPNALQQTYYYTKSLCVPIPFLSARESVMTLFDPVLSSNPPRLELIDLAFVRILAIFFSGKEKGQLGNAAKQFLSLLDGHIARITKSWLEAGYYMGISITCSLLGFGNDSNVLKHAIVPKRSDDMDTAGESIAPEPIPADTFYQSLSLAVQTLEIVIQRWGDMNILPFLHTQMVFIHHLSKFPAAMKFIEHKYPWKLIATMLNYLKQSCKFEPRMDSAVFPGAENQDHYRPLPEDYAMRGLIYTEEYFPLNWFSGEVVEEDEKYFEQASMVDARKERILWIGRQISSVGQWLLWDAENSTFTVADEYNTDFTAKTPEVGAREIVSLGLGAQGDALPQID
;
A
#
# COMPACT_ATOMS: atom_id res chain seq x y z
N MET A 1 -2.17 30.43 -5.41
CA MET A 1 -0.70 30.25 -5.45
C MET A 1 -0.45 28.75 -5.55
N SER A 2 0.16 28.28 -6.63
CA SER A 2 0.35 26.85 -6.88
C SER A 2 1.55 26.32 -6.09
N SER A 3 1.32 25.51 -5.07
CA SER A 3 2.38 24.76 -4.38
C SER A 3 2.69 23.49 -5.17
N VAL A 4 3.52 23.62 -6.21
CA VAL A 4 4.11 22.46 -6.88
C VAL A 4 5.11 21.81 -5.92
N GLN A 5 4.64 20.86 -5.12
CA GLN A 5 5.53 19.95 -4.40
C GLN A 5 6.04 18.86 -5.35
N PRO A 6 7.22 18.27 -5.07
CA PRO A 6 7.94 17.55 -6.09
C PRO A 6 7.54 16.07 -6.09
N ASP A 7 7.17 15.57 -7.27
CA ASP A 7 6.97 14.16 -7.61
C ASP A 7 8.00 13.27 -6.90
N ILE A 8 7.55 12.37 -6.01
CA ILE A 8 8.43 11.51 -5.19
C ILE A 8 9.31 10.64 -6.09
N SER A 9 8.89 10.26 -7.29
CA SER A 9 9.77 9.58 -8.26
C SER A 9 10.94 10.48 -8.66
N LYS A 10 10.70 11.78 -8.89
CA LYS A 10 11.75 12.77 -9.24
C LYS A 10 12.56 13.25 -8.04
N ILE A 11 11.96 13.39 -6.84
CA ILE A 11 12.73 13.56 -5.59
C ILE A 11 13.64 12.37 -5.43
N PHE A 12 13.13 11.15 -5.61
CA PHE A 12 13.89 9.94 -5.39
C PHE A 12 14.98 9.77 -6.46
N VAL A 13 14.70 10.01 -7.75
CA VAL A 13 15.71 10.03 -8.82
C VAL A 13 16.77 11.12 -8.57
N ASN A 14 16.38 12.30 -8.08
CA ASN A 14 17.35 13.33 -7.66
C ASN A 14 18.11 12.95 -6.38
N TYR A 15 17.47 12.25 -5.44
CA TYR A 15 18.11 11.67 -4.26
C TYR A 15 19.11 10.58 -4.69
N LEU A 16 18.81 9.73 -5.67
CA LEU A 16 19.75 8.75 -6.23
C LEU A 16 20.92 9.42 -6.97
N ARG A 17 20.69 10.59 -7.60
CA ARG A 17 21.77 11.42 -8.17
C ARG A 17 22.62 12.11 -7.09
N ASN A 18 22.03 12.47 -5.96
CA ASN A 18 22.66 13.29 -4.91
C ASN A 18 23.18 12.49 -3.69
N SER A 19 22.70 11.27 -3.46
CA SER A 19 23.08 10.41 -2.32
C SER A 19 24.49 9.85 -2.44
N ARG A 20 25.10 10.00 -3.62
CA ARG A 20 26.54 9.83 -3.86
C ARG A 20 27.28 11.16 -3.82
N GLN A 21 27.10 11.97 -2.78
CA GLN A 21 28.03 13.06 -2.50
C GLN A 21 29.37 12.48 -2.06
N LEU A 22 30.32 12.41 -3.00
CA LEU A 22 31.72 12.08 -2.72
C LEU A 22 32.48 13.39 -2.49
N SER A 23 32.84 13.69 -1.25
CA SER A 23 33.69 14.83 -0.93
C SER A 23 35.17 14.40 -0.85
N CYS A 24 36.06 15.15 -1.49
CA CYS A 24 37.49 14.85 -1.57
C CYS A 24 38.12 14.80 -0.16
N PRO A 25 38.91 13.76 0.21
CA PRO A 25 39.35 13.58 1.59
C PRO A 25 40.54 14.48 1.93
N ILE A 26 41.06 15.22 0.96
CA ILE A 26 42.24 16.08 1.07
C ILE A 26 41.84 17.57 1.15
N CYS A 27 40.83 18.01 0.39
CA CYS A 27 40.38 19.40 0.35
C CYS A 27 38.91 19.62 0.77
N GLN A 28 38.17 18.55 1.04
CA GLN A 28 36.74 18.53 1.42
C GLN A 28 35.78 19.23 0.44
N VAL A 29 36.17 19.35 -0.83
CA VAL A 29 35.30 19.82 -1.91
C VAL A 29 34.54 18.64 -2.52
N ASP A 30 33.27 18.85 -2.86
CA ASP A 30 32.43 17.84 -3.52
C ASP A 30 32.89 17.53 -4.95
N VAL A 31 33.04 16.24 -5.23
CA VAL A 31 33.50 15.71 -6.52
C VAL A 31 32.29 15.53 -7.43
N LYS A 32 32.26 16.26 -8.55
CA LYS A 32 31.18 16.22 -9.55
C LYS A 32 31.77 15.94 -10.94
N PRO A 33 31.32 14.89 -11.66
CA PRO A 33 30.42 13.82 -11.21
C PRO A 33 31.05 12.94 -10.11
N PRO A 34 30.25 12.23 -9.27
CA PRO A 34 30.75 11.35 -8.22
C PRO A 34 31.22 9.99 -8.79
N THR A 35 32.20 10.04 -9.68
CA THR A 35 32.84 8.90 -10.34
C THR A 35 34.36 8.99 -10.19
N LEU A 36 35.08 7.92 -10.54
CA LEU A 36 36.54 7.95 -10.56
C LEU A 36 37.06 9.03 -11.54
N ASP A 37 36.41 9.18 -12.69
CA ASP A 37 36.81 10.17 -13.71
C ASP A 37 36.55 11.60 -13.23
N GLY A 38 35.42 11.85 -12.55
CA GLY A 38 35.17 13.13 -11.89
C GLY A 38 36.16 13.43 -10.76
N PHE A 39 36.65 12.41 -10.05
CA PHE A 39 37.73 12.58 -9.07
C PHE A 39 39.09 12.86 -9.72
N LYS A 40 39.43 12.16 -10.82
CA LYS A 40 40.63 12.46 -11.62
C LYS A 40 40.60 13.90 -12.14
N GLN A 41 39.45 14.35 -12.65
CA GLN A 41 39.25 15.72 -13.13
C GLN A 41 39.32 16.77 -12.01
N HIS A 42 38.74 16.47 -10.84
CA HIS A 42 38.86 17.30 -9.64
C HIS A 42 40.31 17.46 -9.18
N VAL A 43 41.08 16.36 -9.14
CA VAL A 43 42.51 16.36 -8.80
C VAL A 43 43.33 17.17 -9.82
N GLN A 44 43.09 16.98 -11.12
CA GLN A 44 43.76 17.72 -12.19
C GLN A 44 43.50 19.24 -12.10
N ASN A 45 42.25 19.63 -11.82
CA ASN A 45 41.86 21.04 -11.68
C ASN A 45 42.34 21.70 -10.36
N SER A 46 42.94 20.94 -9.44
CA SER A 46 43.39 21.41 -8.11
C SER A 46 44.79 20.89 -7.76
N GLY A 47 45.65 20.74 -8.77
CA GLY A 47 46.93 20.02 -8.69
C GLY A 47 47.92 20.48 -7.62
N GLU A 48 47.84 21.72 -7.12
CA GLU A 48 48.68 22.21 -6.02
C GLU A 48 48.37 21.56 -4.66
N LYS A 49 47.19 20.95 -4.49
CA LYS A 49 46.71 20.38 -3.22
C LYS A 49 46.54 18.86 -3.23
N HIS A 50 46.87 18.19 -4.33
CA HIS A 50 46.61 16.75 -4.52
C HIS A 50 47.80 16.01 -5.12
N PRO A 51 48.02 14.72 -4.77
CA PRO A 51 49.08 13.93 -5.37
C PRO A 51 48.78 13.64 -6.85
N THR A 52 49.77 13.85 -7.70
CA THR A 52 49.68 13.69 -9.16
C THR A 52 49.96 12.27 -9.66
N GLU A 53 50.50 11.38 -8.81
CA GLU A 53 50.73 9.97 -9.16
C GLU A 53 49.41 9.18 -9.22
N GLU A 54 49.17 8.47 -10.33
CA GLU A 54 47.91 7.74 -10.54
C GLU A 54 47.59 6.71 -9.46
N LYS A 55 48.61 6.04 -8.91
CA LYS A 55 48.45 5.11 -7.78
C LYS A 55 47.95 5.82 -6.52
N ALA A 56 48.45 7.01 -6.22
CA ALA A 56 48.02 7.81 -5.08
C ALA A 56 46.60 8.39 -5.27
N ILE A 57 46.20 8.70 -6.50
CA ILE A 57 44.83 9.10 -6.85
C ILE A 57 43.85 7.94 -6.63
N LEU A 58 44.22 6.73 -7.04
CA LEU A 58 43.42 5.53 -6.80
C LEU A 58 43.29 5.21 -5.30
N ASP A 59 44.38 5.26 -4.53
CA ASP A 59 44.36 5.07 -3.08
C ASP A 59 43.50 6.15 -2.38
N ALA A 60 43.58 7.41 -2.80
CA ALA A 60 42.75 8.49 -2.27
C ALA A 60 41.25 8.29 -2.60
N PHE A 61 40.93 7.81 -3.80
CA PHE A 61 39.56 7.46 -4.19
C PHE A 61 39.02 6.27 -3.39
N GLN A 62 39.84 5.25 -3.10
CA GLN A 62 39.46 4.16 -2.22
C GLN A 62 39.22 4.62 -0.78
N ARG A 63 40.04 5.57 -0.27
CA ARG A 63 39.82 6.15 1.07
C ARG A 63 38.52 6.93 1.17
N MET A 64 38.08 7.65 0.12
CA MET A 64 36.75 8.30 0.10
C MET A 64 35.60 7.30 0.35
N LYS A 65 35.66 6.12 -0.28
CA LYS A 65 34.64 5.07 -0.10
C LYS A 65 34.59 4.51 1.33
N LEU A 66 35.68 4.63 2.09
CA LEU A 66 35.78 4.13 3.46
C LEU A 66 35.37 5.17 4.52
N THR A 67 35.23 6.46 4.16
CA THR A 67 34.95 7.54 5.13
C THR A 67 33.57 8.18 4.99
N SER A 68 32.76 7.84 3.99
CA SER A 68 31.51 8.57 3.66
C SER A 68 30.27 8.21 4.51
N SER A 69 30.44 7.75 5.75
CA SER A 69 29.34 7.32 6.64
C SER A 69 29.38 7.95 8.04
N LYS A 70 29.35 9.30 8.10
CA LYS A 70 28.90 10.08 9.28
C LYS A 70 28.76 11.57 8.93
N PRO A 71 27.58 12.19 9.12
CA PRO A 71 27.46 13.65 9.15
C PRO A 71 28.03 14.19 10.48
N GLN A 72 28.98 15.12 10.43
CA GLN A 72 29.27 15.99 11.57
C GLN A 72 28.45 17.30 11.46
N PRO A 73 27.99 17.88 12.60
CA PRO A 73 27.23 19.13 12.58
C PRO A 73 28.11 20.32 12.23
N GLN A 74 27.58 21.26 11.44
CA GLN A 74 28.25 22.53 11.12
C GLN A 74 28.33 23.44 12.36
N PRO A 75 29.43 24.21 12.53
CA PRO A 75 29.59 25.14 13.64
C PRO A 75 29.01 26.54 13.33
N THR A 76 28.32 27.14 14.29
CA THR A 76 28.04 28.58 14.32
C THR A 76 29.18 29.33 15.03
N SER A 77 29.59 30.47 14.47
CA SER A 77 30.73 31.29 14.92
C SER A 77 30.42 32.26 16.08
N ALA A 78 31.48 32.88 16.62
CA ALA A 78 31.55 33.84 17.75
C ALA A 78 31.58 33.19 19.16
N THR A 79 32.48 33.54 20.09
CA THR A 79 33.53 34.60 20.13
C THR A 79 34.71 34.21 21.05
N GLU A 80 35.90 34.75 20.72
CA GLU A 80 37.02 35.17 21.60
C GLU A 80 37.66 34.25 22.68
N GLN A 81 39.00 34.13 22.57
CA GLN A 81 40.07 34.19 23.61
C GLN A 81 39.74 33.63 25.02
N ASP A 82 40.49 32.69 25.61
CA ASP A 82 41.90 32.94 26.00
C ASP A 82 42.76 31.68 26.37
N GLN A 83 44.07 31.91 26.38
CA GLN A 83 45.28 31.19 26.81
C GLN A 83 45.27 29.84 27.62
N ASN A 84 46.11 28.90 27.11
CA ASN A 84 47.17 28.12 27.79
C ASN A 84 46.95 27.50 29.21
N LYS A 85 47.00 26.15 29.30
CA LYS A 85 48.17 25.40 29.90
C LYS A 85 48.10 23.85 29.84
N ARG A 86 49.20 23.29 29.31
CA ARG A 86 49.87 21.96 29.50
C ARG A 86 49.34 21.03 30.62
N SER A 87 49.03 19.75 30.32
CA SER A 87 49.88 18.52 30.46
C SER A 87 50.16 18.05 31.91
N ARG A 88 50.10 16.76 32.34
CA ARG A 88 50.50 15.42 31.80
C ARG A 88 49.70 14.31 32.56
N LYS A 89 49.39 13.13 31.97
CA LYS A 89 50.12 11.81 32.08
C LYS A 89 50.44 11.37 33.54
N ARG A 90 50.27 10.10 34.00
CA ARG A 90 50.12 8.77 33.32
C ARG A 90 49.81 7.63 34.35
N SER A 91 49.22 6.50 33.92
CA SER A 91 49.32 5.07 34.42
C SER A 91 49.18 4.74 35.93
N ALA A 92 48.42 3.75 36.44
CA ALA A 92 47.99 2.39 36.03
C ALA A 92 48.83 1.21 36.61
N LEU A 93 48.11 0.17 37.09
CA LEU A 93 48.46 -1.22 37.53
C LEU A 93 48.69 -1.41 39.06
N ASP A 94 48.35 -2.54 39.73
CA ASP A 94 47.76 -3.82 39.25
C ASP A 94 46.96 -4.64 40.33
N GLN A 95 46.23 -5.66 39.85
CA GLN A 95 45.65 -6.91 40.42
C GLN A 95 45.74 -7.31 41.93
N SER A 96 44.65 -7.96 42.41
CA SER A 96 44.67 -9.35 42.94
C SER A 96 43.27 -10.01 42.98
N GLU A 97 43.21 -11.34 42.87
CA GLU A 97 42.01 -12.23 42.85
C GLU A 97 41.49 -12.52 44.29
N ASP A 98 40.50 -13.37 44.65
CA ASP A 98 39.77 -14.48 44.00
C ASP A 98 38.48 -14.90 44.80
N GLN A 99 37.67 -15.84 44.27
CA GLN A 99 36.64 -16.73 44.91
C GLN A 99 35.40 -16.09 45.61
N GLN A 100 34.11 -16.42 45.38
CA GLN A 100 33.30 -17.60 44.98
C GLN A 100 32.55 -18.37 46.11
N ASN A 101 31.19 -18.24 46.09
CA ASN A 101 30.17 -19.29 46.31
C ASN A 101 29.80 -19.75 47.77
N PRO A 102 28.71 -20.52 48.02
CA PRO A 102 27.30 -20.06 47.98
C PRO A 102 26.36 -20.66 49.08
N GLU A 103 25.03 -20.47 48.91
CA GLU A 103 23.91 -21.19 49.59
C GLU A 103 23.73 -20.91 51.10
N ARG A 104 22.53 -20.96 51.73
CA ARG A 104 21.35 -21.83 51.49
C ARG A 104 20.06 -21.23 52.11
N SER A 105 18.91 -21.66 51.61
CA SER A 105 17.53 -21.34 52.09
C SER A 105 17.08 -22.27 53.27
N PRO A 106 15.79 -22.42 53.67
CA PRO A 106 14.56 -21.59 53.52
C PRO A 106 13.63 -21.56 54.80
N LEU A 107 12.40 -21.05 54.66
CA LEU A 107 11.10 -21.45 55.31
C LEU A 107 10.49 -20.70 56.52
N HIS A 108 9.19 -20.36 56.32
CA HIS A 108 8.04 -20.36 57.26
C HIS A 108 8.05 -19.45 58.52
N ALA A 109 6.90 -18.98 59.06
CA ALA A 109 5.50 -18.82 58.58
C ALA A 109 4.67 -18.01 59.63
N LYS A 110 3.40 -17.71 59.28
CA LYS A 110 2.29 -17.24 60.15
C LYS A 110 2.34 -15.76 60.59
N GLU A 111 1.32 -14.93 60.29
CA GLU A 111 -0.07 -14.88 60.85
C GLU A 111 -0.07 -14.49 62.35
N GLY A 112 -0.80 -13.47 62.80
CA GLY A 112 -1.71 -12.53 62.13
C GLY A 112 -2.37 -11.58 63.15
N SER A 113 -3.47 -10.89 62.78
CA SER A 113 -4.43 -10.17 63.65
C SER A 113 -3.88 -9.10 64.62
N ASP A 114 -4.17 -7.80 64.49
CA ASP A 114 -5.43 -7.05 64.74
C ASP A 114 -5.03 -5.87 65.70
N ASN A 115 -5.73 -4.74 65.91
CA ASN A 115 -7.09 -4.34 65.55
C ASN A 115 -7.24 -2.79 65.44
N GLU A 116 -8.29 -2.36 64.72
CA GLU A 116 -9.12 -1.13 64.86
C GLU A 116 -8.59 0.31 65.08
N GLY A 117 -9.21 1.27 64.34
CA GLY A 117 -9.03 2.72 64.49
C GLY A 117 -9.88 3.62 63.56
N ARG A 118 -11.21 3.47 63.57
CA ARG A 118 -12.21 4.32 62.84
C ARG A 118 -12.38 5.71 63.53
N ASN A 119 -12.82 6.86 62.96
CA ASN A 119 -13.90 7.13 61.97
C ASN A 119 -14.06 8.66 61.61
N LYS A 120 -14.60 8.99 60.41
CA LYS A 120 -15.52 10.16 60.04
C LYS A 120 -15.00 11.64 59.97
N LYS A 121 -14.98 12.30 58.77
CA LYS A 121 -15.96 13.31 58.18
C LYS A 121 -15.74 14.83 58.61
N VAL A 122 -16.11 15.94 57.93
CA VAL A 122 -16.85 16.29 56.65
C VAL A 122 -16.61 17.76 56.12
N CYS A 123 -16.87 18.01 54.80
CA CYS A 123 -17.18 19.29 54.06
C CYS A 123 -16.22 20.52 53.87
N SER A 124 -16.49 21.28 52.80
CA SER A 124 -15.88 22.56 52.28
C SER A 124 -16.97 23.68 52.16
N PRO A 125 -16.75 24.99 51.79
CA PRO A 125 -16.50 25.44 50.37
C PRO A 125 -15.85 26.87 50.09
N SER A 126 -15.71 27.25 48.79
CA SER A 126 -15.61 28.64 48.17
C SER A 126 -14.32 29.49 48.36
N SER A 127 -13.78 30.36 47.46
CA SER A 127 -14.21 30.99 46.16
C SER A 127 -12.98 31.44 45.27
N SER A 128 -13.18 31.81 43.98
CA SER A 128 -12.15 32.13 42.93
C SER A 128 -11.72 33.63 42.82
N PRO A 129 -10.65 34.03 42.05
CA PRO A 129 -10.67 34.26 40.56
C PRO A 129 -9.32 34.01 39.77
N PRO A 130 -9.21 34.27 38.43
CA PRO A 130 -8.12 33.81 37.52
C PRO A 130 -7.33 34.99 36.83
N PRO A 131 -6.75 34.95 35.59
CA PRO A 131 -6.20 33.89 34.71
C PRO A 131 -4.79 34.17 34.09
N SER A 132 -4.06 33.15 33.59
CA SER A 132 -3.10 33.29 32.44
C SER A 132 -2.53 31.95 31.91
N THR A 133 -2.35 31.85 30.59
CA THR A 133 -1.78 30.69 29.84
C THR A 133 -0.30 30.42 30.11
N PRO A 134 0.18 29.17 29.92
CA PRO A 134 1.38 29.00 29.09
C PRO A 134 1.45 27.78 28.15
N THR A 135 2.03 28.08 27.00
CA THR A 135 2.82 27.31 26.01
C THR A 135 3.18 25.82 26.20
N ARG A 136 3.23 25.16 25.03
CA ARG A 136 3.57 23.76 24.73
C ARG A 136 5.09 23.54 24.53
N ARG A 137 5.72 22.71 25.37
CA ARG A 137 6.98 21.91 25.22
C ARG A 137 7.15 21.20 26.58
N GLY A 138 7.55 19.95 26.76
CA GLY A 138 8.34 19.03 25.95
C GLY A 138 9.15 18.19 26.95
N ARG A 139 8.68 16.96 27.25
CA ARG A 139 9.39 15.91 28.02
C ARG A 139 9.08 14.61 27.29
N GLY A 140 10.03 13.73 26.99
CA GLY A 140 11.31 13.51 27.65
C GLY A 140 11.34 12.03 28.04
N ARG A 141 11.41 11.14 27.03
CA ARG A 141 11.32 9.70 27.22
C ARG A 141 12.70 9.17 27.59
N GLN A 142 12.82 8.59 28.78
CA GLN A 142 14.08 8.01 29.26
C GLN A 142 14.53 6.90 28.32
N GLN A 143 15.81 6.95 27.91
CA GLN A 143 16.47 5.81 27.27
C GLN A 143 16.66 4.70 28.30
N ALA A 144 16.20 3.51 27.96
CA ALA A 144 16.65 2.27 28.57
C ALA A 144 17.28 1.43 27.46
N ASP A 145 18.58 1.15 27.58
CA ASP A 145 19.28 0.25 26.67
C ASP A 145 18.64 -1.14 26.71
N ASN A 146 18.21 -1.65 25.55
CA ASN A 146 17.76 -3.04 25.40
C ASN A 146 18.04 -3.55 23.99
N ASN A 147 19.30 -3.96 23.76
CA ASN A 147 19.83 -4.33 22.46
C ASN A 147 19.56 -5.80 22.08
N LYS A 148 18.42 -6.38 22.51
CA LYS A 148 18.13 -7.83 22.40
C LYS A 148 16.63 -8.18 22.25
N GLU A 149 15.93 -7.56 21.29
CA GLU A 149 14.53 -7.94 20.97
C GLU A 149 14.24 -8.16 19.47
N PHE A 150 15.27 -8.39 18.66
CA PHE A 150 15.14 -8.74 17.23
C PHE A 150 15.73 -10.12 16.88
N ASP A 151 15.73 -11.05 17.84
CA ASP A 151 16.14 -12.44 17.58
C ASP A 151 15.05 -13.19 16.79
N ARG A 152 15.06 -12.99 15.47
CA ARG A 152 14.32 -13.85 14.54
C ARG A 152 15.02 -15.19 14.49
N GLY A 153 14.50 -16.16 15.25
CA GLY A 153 14.96 -17.55 15.23
C GLY A 153 14.77 -18.24 13.88
N ILE A 154 15.62 -17.93 12.89
CA ILE A 154 15.86 -18.73 11.67
C ILE A 154 17.35 -18.68 11.34
N LYS A 155 18.13 -19.61 11.94
CA LYS A 155 19.39 -20.06 11.31
C LYS A 155 19.02 -21.08 10.23
N GLY A 156 18.87 -20.60 9.00
CA GLY A 156 18.53 -21.41 7.84
C GLY A 156 18.36 -20.52 6.60
N ALA A 157 18.94 -20.94 5.47
CA ALA A 157 18.92 -20.14 4.25
C ALA A 157 17.48 -19.80 3.82
N SER A 158 17.21 -18.52 3.54
CA SER A 158 15.88 -18.05 3.18
C SER A 158 15.47 -18.51 1.77
N THR A 159 14.80 -19.65 1.72
CA THR A 159 14.12 -20.21 0.55
C THR A 159 12.76 -19.56 0.26
N ARG A 160 12.40 -18.47 0.95
CA ARG A 160 11.18 -17.71 0.65
C ARG A 160 11.30 -17.04 -0.72
N GLN A 161 10.48 -17.46 -1.68
CA GLN A 161 10.30 -16.74 -2.93
C GLN A 161 9.76 -15.34 -2.66
N LEU A 162 10.52 -14.31 -3.05
CA LEU A 162 10.06 -12.91 -3.00
C LEU A 162 9.06 -12.61 -4.14
N TRP A 163 9.05 -13.45 -5.16
CA TRP A 163 8.25 -13.35 -6.38
C TRP A 163 7.67 -14.72 -6.74
N SER A 164 6.38 -14.79 -7.09
CA SER A 164 5.73 -16.02 -7.55
C SER A 164 5.52 -15.94 -9.07
N PRO A 165 5.90 -16.96 -9.86
CA PRO A 165 5.92 -16.88 -11.34
C PRO A 165 4.54 -16.96 -12.02
N SER A 166 3.44 -16.83 -11.26
CA SER A 166 2.08 -17.01 -11.74
C SER A 166 1.62 -15.87 -12.66
N SER A 167 1.59 -16.15 -13.96
CA SER A 167 0.83 -15.42 -14.98
C SER A 167 1.35 -14.02 -15.36
N GLY A 168 2.60 -13.96 -15.86
CA GLY A 168 3.10 -12.85 -16.71
C GLY A 168 2.45 -12.81 -18.10
N GLY A 169 1.16 -13.09 -18.19
CA GLY A 169 0.36 -13.14 -19.40
C GLY A 169 -1.08 -12.78 -19.08
N LEU A 170 -1.51 -11.62 -19.58
CA LEU A 170 -2.93 -11.27 -19.65
C LEU A 170 -3.66 -12.39 -20.39
N GLN A 171 -4.64 -13.02 -19.75
CA GLN A 171 -5.58 -13.88 -20.47
C GLN A 171 -6.30 -13.02 -21.51
N ARG A 172 -6.42 -13.54 -22.75
CA ARG A 172 -7.19 -12.87 -23.79
C ARG A 172 -8.62 -12.62 -23.30
N PRO A 173 -9.18 -11.42 -23.49
CA PRO A 173 -10.63 -11.26 -23.49
C PRO A 173 -11.20 -12.17 -24.58
N SER A 174 -12.12 -13.07 -24.20
CA SER A 174 -12.99 -13.74 -25.14
C SER A 174 -13.81 -12.69 -25.87
N GLN A 175 -13.88 -12.79 -27.20
CA GLN A 175 -14.58 -11.80 -28.02
C GLN A 175 -16.10 -11.95 -27.86
N LEU A 176 -16.71 -11.22 -26.92
CA LEU A 176 -18.14 -10.96 -26.98
C LEU A 176 -18.44 -10.20 -28.28
N LYS A 177 -19.08 -10.89 -29.23
CA LYS A 177 -19.69 -10.26 -30.40
C LYS A 177 -20.92 -9.49 -29.94
N THR A 178 -20.81 -8.18 -29.80
CA THR A 178 -21.96 -7.31 -29.56
C THR A 178 -22.90 -7.38 -30.75
N GLN A 179 -24.07 -8.02 -30.58
CA GLN A 179 -25.12 -7.99 -31.58
C GLN A 179 -25.76 -6.60 -31.59
N THR A 180 -25.75 -5.94 -32.75
CA THR A 180 -26.39 -4.64 -32.95
C THR A 180 -27.90 -4.79 -33.05
N LEU A 181 -28.65 -4.40 -32.00
CA LEU A 181 -30.05 -4.02 -32.17
C LEU A 181 -30.12 -2.67 -32.89
N GLY A 182 -30.77 -2.63 -34.04
CA GLY A 182 -30.88 -1.42 -34.85
C GLY A 182 -32.07 -0.54 -34.48
N GLN A 183 -31.87 0.78 -34.51
CA GLN A 183 -32.95 1.74 -34.79
C GLN A 183 -32.55 2.71 -35.90
N ARG A 184 -33.57 3.20 -36.61
CA ARG A 184 -33.48 3.88 -37.89
C ARG A 184 -33.10 5.36 -37.76
N SER A 185 -32.33 5.87 -38.71
CA SER A 185 -32.55 7.18 -39.33
C SER A 185 -31.91 7.23 -40.73
N ARG A 186 -32.60 7.84 -41.71
CA ARG A 186 -32.15 7.95 -43.10
C ARG A 186 -31.46 9.31 -43.35
N PRO A 187 -30.61 9.43 -44.39
CA PRO A 187 -29.80 10.63 -44.63
C PRO A 187 -30.53 11.67 -45.51
N LEU A 188 -30.19 12.95 -45.32
CA LEU A 188 -30.41 14.02 -46.30
C LEU A 188 -29.19 14.97 -46.33
N SER A 189 -28.95 15.54 -47.51
CA SER A 189 -27.73 16.26 -47.87
C SER A 189 -27.96 17.77 -48.11
N HIS A 190 -26.89 18.54 -47.87
CA HIS A 190 -26.56 19.87 -48.40
C HIS A 190 -27.60 21.00 -48.47
N ALA A 191 -27.30 22.08 -47.74
CA ALA A 191 -27.25 23.45 -48.30
C ALA A 191 -26.24 24.32 -47.52
N LYS A 192 -25.49 25.21 -48.21
CA LYS A 192 -24.78 26.35 -47.60
C LYS A 192 -25.76 27.56 -47.52
N PRO A 193 -25.50 28.60 -46.69
CA PRO A 193 -24.76 29.75 -47.23
C PRO A 193 -23.88 30.57 -46.25
N ASN A 194 -22.89 31.22 -46.86
CA ASN A 194 -22.20 32.50 -46.56
C ASN A 194 -21.55 32.85 -45.21
N GLN A 195 -20.31 33.34 -45.36
CA GLN A 195 -19.51 34.08 -44.41
C GLN A 195 -19.84 35.58 -44.48
N HIS A 196 -19.57 36.32 -43.40
CA HIS A 196 -19.31 37.76 -43.45
C HIS A 196 -17.91 38.04 -42.89
N LYS A 197 -17.20 38.96 -43.55
CA LYS A 197 -15.83 39.39 -43.27
C LYS A 197 -15.89 40.82 -42.72
N MET A 198 -15.08 41.14 -41.71
CA MET A 198 -14.71 42.52 -41.38
C MET A 198 -13.19 42.60 -41.29
N GLU A 199 -12.64 43.68 -41.82
CA GLU A 199 -11.20 43.97 -41.93
C GLU A 199 -10.81 45.08 -40.94
N GLU A 200 -9.57 45.05 -40.46
CA GLU A 200 -8.91 46.19 -39.80
C GLU A 200 -7.86 46.81 -40.75
N PRO A 201 -7.56 48.12 -40.64
CA PRO A 201 -6.80 48.85 -41.66
C PRO A 201 -5.30 49.02 -41.38
N ASP A 202 -4.51 49.15 -42.45
CA ASP A 202 -3.11 49.61 -42.44
C ASP A 202 -2.99 51.13 -42.17
N PRO A 203 -1.86 51.60 -41.60
CA PRO A 203 -1.43 53.00 -41.65
C PRO A 203 -0.31 53.26 -42.69
N GLU A 204 -0.35 54.45 -43.30
CA GLU A 204 0.58 54.94 -44.36
C GLU A 204 1.93 55.51 -43.84
N PRO A 205 2.92 55.80 -44.73
CA PRO A 205 4.33 56.00 -44.36
C PRO A 205 4.86 57.45 -44.35
N GLY A 206 6.00 57.64 -43.66
CA GLY A 206 6.96 58.75 -43.85
C GLY A 206 7.31 59.54 -42.57
N PRO A 207 8.39 60.37 -42.55
CA PRO A 207 9.39 60.63 -43.61
C PRO A 207 10.85 60.36 -43.17
N ASP A 208 11.81 60.54 -44.09
CA ASP A 208 13.25 60.46 -43.86
C ASP A 208 13.80 61.58 -42.96
N ALA A 209 14.85 61.28 -42.17
CA ALA A 209 15.69 62.26 -41.48
C ALA A 209 17.16 61.78 -41.41
N GLU A 210 18.10 62.71 -41.48
CA GLU A 210 19.50 62.44 -41.79
C GLU A 210 20.38 62.02 -40.60
N VAL A 211 21.46 61.32 -40.97
CA VAL A 211 22.74 61.07 -40.27
C VAL A 211 23.02 61.94 -39.04
N GLY A 212 23.16 61.28 -37.89
CA GLY A 212 23.95 61.75 -36.74
C GLY A 212 24.82 60.60 -36.24
N ALA A 213 26.13 60.79 -36.21
CA ALA A 213 27.06 59.79 -35.69
C ALA A 213 27.18 59.91 -34.17
N ASP A 214 27.17 58.78 -33.47
CA ASP A 214 27.98 58.60 -32.26
C ASP A 214 28.44 57.14 -32.16
N ASP A 215 29.59 56.96 -31.52
CA ASP A 215 30.40 55.75 -31.46
C ASP A 215 30.03 54.93 -30.22
N ASP A 216 29.60 53.68 -30.41
CA ASP A 216 29.64 52.66 -29.35
C ASP A 216 29.87 51.28 -29.97
N THR A 217 31.02 50.70 -29.65
CA THR A 217 31.48 49.41 -30.17
C THR A 217 30.80 48.24 -29.47
N GLU A 218 29.90 47.52 -30.15
CA GLU A 218 29.51 46.15 -29.78
C GLU A 218 29.96 45.13 -30.84
N ASP A 219 30.61 44.07 -30.37
CA ASP A 219 31.18 42.98 -31.17
C ASP A 219 30.07 42.12 -31.82
N PRO A 220 30.05 41.94 -33.15
CA PRO A 220 28.99 41.17 -33.84
C PRO A 220 29.04 39.65 -33.59
N SER A 221 29.88 39.15 -32.68
CA SER A 221 30.06 37.72 -32.42
C SER A 221 29.00 37.05 -31.53
N VAL A 222 28.17 37.81 -30.79
CA VAL A 222 27.33 37.27 -29.70
C VAL A 222 25.81 37.45 -29.91
N SER A 223 25.22 36.84 -30.96
CA SER A 223 23.77 36.51 -31.00
C SER A 223 23.30 35.55 -32.11
N GLN A 224 24.17 34.75 -32.73
CA GLN A 224 23.70 33.70 -33.65
C GLN A 224 23.18 32.47 -32.90
N LEU A 225 21.88 32.47 -32.59
CA LEU A 225 21.14 31.25 -32.25
C LEU A 225 21.16 30.30 -33.46
N ILE A 226 21.98 29.26 -33.37
CA ILE A 226 22.09 28.21 -34.39
C ILE A 226 20.72 27.54 -34.56
N ARG A 227 20.13 27.64 -35.75
CA ARG A 227 18.89 26.90 -36.08
C ARG A 227 19.15 25.40 -35.94
N GLN A 228 18.20 24.67 -35.36
CA GLN A 228 18.30 23.20 -35.30
C GLN A 228 18.51 22.63 -36.71
N PRO A 229 19.45 21.67 -36.89
CA PRO A 229 19.62 20.98 -38.16
C PRO A 229 18.31 20.36 -38.63
N GLU A 230 18.04 20.38 -39.93
CA GLU A 230 16.83 19.78 -40.51
C GLU A 230 16.77 18.27 -40.24
N THR A 231 15.99 17.86 -39.24
CA THR A 231 15.72 16.47 -38.94
C THR A 231 14.73 15.92 -39.97
N ARG A 232 15.25 15.24 -40.99
CA ARG A 232 14.40 14.49 -41.94
C ARG A 232 13.56 13.47 -41.15
N PRO A 233 12.23 13.44 -41.30
CA PRO A 233 11.38 12.50 -40.57
C PRO A 233 11.74 11.06 -40.95
N ILE A 234 11.93 10.21 -39.95
CA ILE A 234 12.26 8.79 -40.16
C ILE A 234 11.18 8.09 -40.99
N SER A 235 11.59 7.40 -42.07
CA SER A 235 10.63 6.66 -42.89
C SER A 235 10.15 5.41 -42.16
N GLN A 236 8.93 4.97 -42.49
CA GLN A 236 8.37 3.76 -41.87
C GLN A 236 9.21 2.50 -42.18
N GLU A 237 9.86 2.46 -43.34
CA GLU A 237 10.74 1.36 -43.75
C GLU A 237 12.05 1.35 -42.95
N GLN A 238 12.66 2.52 -42.75
CA GLN A 238 13.83 2.68 -41.87
C GLN A 238 13.50 2.25 -40.44
N LEU A 239 12.39 2.75 -39.88
CA LEU A 239 11.97 2.38 -38.53
C LEU A 239 11.69 0.87 -38.37
N VAL A 240 11.17 0.21 -39.40
CA VAL A 240 11.01 -1.25 -39.43
C VAL A 240 12.36 -1.98 -39.51
N ALA A 241 13.36 -1.42 -40.20
CA ALA A 241 14.71 -1.97 -40.24
C ALA A 241 15.42 -1.82 -38.87
N GLU A 242 15.35 -0.64 -38.26
CA GLU A 242 15.92 -0.37 -36.92
C GLU A 242 15.33 -1.30 -35.85
N VAL A 243 13.98 -1.41 -35.76
CA VAL A 243 13.35 -2.32 -34.78
C VAL A 243 13.75 -3.78 -35.01
N LYS A 244 14.01 -4.21 -36.25
CA LYS A 244 14.54 -5.56 -36.53
C LYS A 244 15.98 -5.72 -36.08
N GLY A 245 16.82 -4.71 -36.31
CA GLY A 245 18.22 -4.69 -35.88
C GLY A 245 18.34 -4.77 -34.36
N ILE A 246 17.65 -3.87 -33.65
CA ILE A 246 17.59 -3.85 -32.18
C ILE A 246 17.05 -5.17 -31.64
N TYR A 247 15.97 -5.73 -32.22
CA TYR A 247 15.44 -7.02 -31.78
C TYR A 247 16.45 -8.18 -31.93
N ALA A 248 17.28 -8.17 -32.97
CA ALA A 248 18.32 -9.18 -33.15
C ALA A 248 19.46 -9.02 -32.12
N GLY A 249 19.88 -7.78 -31.82
CA GLY A 249 20.83 -7.47 -30.75
C GLY A 249 20.31 -7.90 -29.38
N LEU A 250 19.11 -7.44 -29.01
CA LEU A 250 18.39 -7.80 -27.79
C LEU A 250 18.33 -9.32 -27.58
N VAL A 251 17.90 -10.10 -28.58
CA VAL A 251 17.81 -11.57 -28.48
C VAL A 251 19.19 -12.22 -28.27
N MET A 252 20.25 -11.68 -28.89
CA MET A 252 21.62 -12.16 -28.68
C MET A 252 22.09 -11.92 -27.24
N VAL A 253 21.90 -10.70 -26.72
CA VAL A 253 22.30 -10.33 -25.35
C VAL A 253 21.44 -11.08 -24.32
N GLU A 254 20.13 -11.20 -24.53
CA GLU A 254 19.23 -11.98 -23.65
C GLU A 254 19.65 -13.45 -23.57
N SER A 255 19.97 -14.06 -24.72
CA SER A 255 20.46 -15.44 -24.76
C SER A 255 21.75 -15.59 -23.95
N LYS A 256 22.65 -14.59 -24.01
CA LYS A 256 23.90 -14.59 -23.23
C LYS A 256 23.67 -14.39 -21.73
N CYS A 257 22.76 -13.51 -21.32
CA CYS A 257 22.31 -13.38 -19.94
C CYS A 257 21.80 -14.73 -19.40
N ILE A 258 20.87 -15.38 -20.13
CA ILE A 258 20.28 -16.66 -19.74
C ILE A 258 21.35 -17.76 -19.62
N GLU A 259 22.26 -17.87 -20.59
CA GLU A 259 23.36 -18.85 -20.57
C GLU A 259 24.25 -18.67 -19.34
N VAL A 260 24.67 -17.43 -19.07
CA VAL A 260 25.61 -17.12 -17.98
C VAL A 260 24.94 -17.20 -16.61
N ASP A 261 23.73 -16.67 -16.43
CA ASP A 261 22.96 -16.81 -15.18
C ASP A 261 22.74 -18.28 -14.83
N ASN A 262 22.40 -19.12 -15.81
CA ASN A 262 22.22 -20.55 -15.61
C ASN A 262 23.54 -21.24 -15.24
N ALA A 263 24.65 -20.92 -15.91
CA ALA A 263 25.97 -21.47 -15.57
C ALA A 263 26.41 -21.10 -14.14
N GLN A 264 26.22 -19.83 -13.73
CA GLN A 264 26.55 -19.36 -12.38
C GLN A 264 25.59 -19.90 -11.30
N SER A 265 24.34 -20.19 -11.69
CA SER A 265 23.32 -20.81 -10.83
C SER A 265 23.47 -22.33 -10.71
N ALA A 266 24.10 -23.01 -11.67
CA ALA A 266 24.48 -24.41 -11.57
C ALA A 266 25.70 -24.58 -10.64
N ASN A 267 26.67 -23.69 -10.71
CA ASN A 267 27.88 -23.69 -9.87
C ASN A 267 27.65 -23.12 -8.45
N LYS A 268 26.46 -23.35 -7.86
CA LYS A 268 26.11 -22.83 -6.52
C LYS A 268 27.08 -23.29 -5.43
N ASP A 269 27.44 -24.57 -5.45
CA ASP A 269 28.27 -25.21 -4.43
C ASP A 269 29.79 -25.17 -4.73
N SER A 270 30.20 -24.56 -5.84
CA SER A 270 31.62 -24.43 -6.16
C SER A 270 32.32 -23.43 -5.22
N PRO A 271 33.48 -23.77 -4.62
CA PRO A 271 34.23 -22.86 -3.74
C PRO A 271 34.94 -21.72 -4.51
N GLN A 272 34.86 -21.71 -5.85
CA GLN A 272 35.33 -20.59 -6.66
C GLN A 272 34.34 -19.41 -6.58
N GLN A 273 34.63 -18.51 -5.64
CA GLN A 273 33.93 -17.25 -5.47
C GLN A 273 34.15 -16.34 -6.70
N LEU A 274 33.07 -15.78 -7.25
CA LEU A 274 33.15 -14.75 -8.29
C LEU A 274 33.87 -13.51 -7.76
N ASN A 275 34.89 -13.06 -8.49
CA ASN A 275 35.66 -11.87 -8.16
C ASN A 275 34.90 -10.58 -8.54
N ASN A 276 35.39 -9.41 -8.11
CA ASN A 276 34.73 -8.14 -8.36
C ASN A 276 34.65 -7.76 -9.86
N GLU A 277 35.63 -8.14 -10.66
CA GLU A 277 35.64 -7.87 -12.12
C GLU A 277 34.57 -8.72 -12.83
N GLN A 278 34.40 -9.98 -12.43
CA GLN A 278 33.36 -10.87 -12.92
C GLN A 278 31.97 -10.35 -12.54
N TRP A 279 31.75 -9.88 -11.30
CA TRP A 279 30.49 -9.24 -10.92
C TRP A 279 30.21 -7.97 -11.72
N GLN A 280 31.22 -7.12 -11.96
CA GLN A 280 31.09 -5.94 -12.80
C GLN A 280 30.76 -6.29 -14.25
N ALA A 281 31.35 -7.35 -14.80
CA ALA A 281 31.04 -7.85 -16.14
C ALA A 281 29.59 -8.38 -16.25
N LEU A 282 29.10 -9.09 -15.22
CA LEU A 282 27.69 -9.52 -15.16
C LEU A 282 26.73 -8.32 -15.07
N ILE A 283 27.02 -7.35 -14.19
CA ILE A 283 26.23 -6.10 -14.09
C ILE A 283 26.24 -5.35 -15.42
N ALA A 284 27.38 -5.28 -16.12
CA ALA A 284 27.49 -4.64 -17.43
C ALA A 284 26.66 -5.37 -18.49
N LEU A 285 26.70 -6.71 -18.52
CA LEU A 285 25.91 -7.53 -19.44
C LEU A 285 24.40 -7.32 -19.22
N HIS A 286 23.92 -7.40 -17.98
CA HIS A 286 22.50 -7.15 -17.68
C HIS A 286 22.11 -5.70 -17.94
N ARG A 287 22.97 -4.72 -17.63
CA ARG A 287 22.75 -3.32 -18.00
C ARG A 287 22.58 -3.16 -19.51
N THR A 288 23.42 -3.81 -20.34
CA THR A 288 23.27 -3.78 -21.80
C THR A 288 21.92 -4.36 -22.23
N LEU A 289 21.51 -5.51 -21.70
CA LEU A 289 20.18 -6.08 -21.99
C LEU A 289 19.03 -5.12 -21.64
N LEU A 290 19.14 -4.39 -20.52
CA LEU A 290 18.14 -3.38 -20.14
C LEU A 290 18.09 -2.21 -21.12
N HIS A 291 19.23 -1.76 -21.67
CA HIS A 291 19.28 -0.71 -22.70
C HIS A 291 18.71 -1.21 -24.04
N GLU A 292 19.07 -2.42 -24.49
CA GLU A 292 18.50 -3.03 -25.71
C GLU A 292 16.97 -3.15 -25.64
N HIS A 293 16.43 -3.54 -24.48
CA HIS A 293 14.99 -3.55 -24.25
C HIS A 293 14.38 -2.13 -24.33
N HIS A 294 15.00 -1.14 -23.68
CA HIS A 294 14.56 0.25 -23.72
C HIS A 294 14.51 0.80 -25.15
N ASP A 295 15.56 0.57 -25.92
CA ASP A 295 15.66 1.05 -27.30
C ASP A 295 14.64 0.34 -28.20
N PHE A 296 14.38 -0.96 -27.97
CA PHE A 296 13.29 -1.68 -28.62
C PHE A 296 11.91 -1.06 -28.28
N PHE A 297 11.68 -0.67 -27.03
CA PHE A 297 10.42 -0.02 -26.65
C PHE A 297 10.28 1.36 -27.29
N LEU A 298 11.30 2.21 -27.24
CA LEU A 298 11.27 3.54 -27.89
C LEU A 298 11.04 3.43 -29.39
N ALA A 299 11.78 2.56 -30.09
CA ALA A 299 11.65 2.38 -31.53
C ALA A 299 10.29 1.76 -31.91
N SER A 300 9.81 0.76 -31.17
CA SER A 300 8.50 0.14 -31.45
C SER A 300 7.30 1.03 -31.12
N GLN A 301 7.40 1.92 -30.13
CA GLN A 301 6.33 2.86 -29.73
C GLN A 301 6.49 4.28 -30.32
N HIS A 302 7.50 4.52 -31.14
CA HIS A 302 7.76 5.81 -31.79
C HIS A 302 6.50 6.40 -32.47
N PRO A 303 6.29 7.72 -32.51
CA PRO A 303 5.10 8.32 -33.15
C PRO A 303 4.84 7.82 -34.58
N SER A 304 5.89 7.70 -35.42
CA SER A 304 5.81 7.15 -36.78
C SER A 304 5.65 5.62 -36.86
N ALA A 305 5.65 4.90 -35.74
CA ALA A 305 5.51 3.44 -35.73
C ALA A 305 4.09 3.03 -36.10
N SER A 306 3.97 2.13 -37.08
CA SER A 306 2.68 1.58 -37.50
C SER A 306 2.01 0.76 -36.38
N PRO A 307 0.67 0.59 -36.40
CA PRO A 307 -0.03 -0.24 -35.42
C PRO A 307 0.48 -1.69 -35.35
N ALA A 308 1.02 -2.22 -36.45
CA ALA A 308 1.64 -3.54 -36.46
C ALA A 308 2.98 -3.58 -35.71
N LEU A 309 3.78 -2.51 -35.82
CA LEU A 309 5.07 -2.36 -35.14
C LEU A 309 4.89 -2.16 -33.63
N ARG A 310 3.97 -1.26 -33.24
CA ARG A 310 3.63 -1.01 -31.82
C ARG A 310 3.20 -2.28 -31.08
N ARG A 311 2.43 -3.15 -31.74
CA ARG A 311 1.98 -4.44 -31.17
C ARG A 311 3.09 -5.48 -30.97
N LEU A 312 4.31 -5.30 -31.52
CA LEU A 312 5.38 -6.29 -31.35
C LEU A 312 5.80 -6.45 -29.89
N ALA A 313 5.83 -5.35 -29.12
CA ALA A 313 6.19 -5.37 -27.71
C ALA A 313 5.27 -6.30 -26.89
N SER A 314 3.95 -6.21 -27.10
CA SER A 314 2.97 -7.13 -26.50
C SER A 314 3.07 -8.54 -27.09
N LYS A 315 3.19 -8.66 -28.43
CA LYS A 315 3.24 -9.96 -29.15
C LYS A 315 4.41 -10.84 -28.70
N TYR A 316 5.56 -10.25 -28.41
CA TYR A 316 6.75 -10.96 -27.95
C TYR A 316 6.92 -10.93 -26.42
N ALA A 317 5.92 -10.43 -25.69
CA ALA A 317 5.92 -10.28 -24.23
C ALA A 317 7.19 -9.57 -23.69
N MET A 318 7.62 -8.50 -24.37
CA MET A 318 8.86 -7.78 -24.04
C MET A 318 8.96 -7.33 -22.57
N PRO A 319 7.90 -6.79 -21.93
CA PRO A 319 7.99 -6.41 -20.50
C PRO A 319 8.25 -7.62 -19.59
N ALA A 320 7.58 -8.74 -19.84
CA ALA A 320 7.75 -9.96 -19.05
C ALA A 320 9.11 -10.64 -19.29
N ARG A 321 9.67 -10.54 -20.51
CA ARG A 321 11.03 -10.97 -20.83
C ARG A 321 12.09 -10.11 -20.14
N MET A 322 11.96 -8.79 -20.24
CA MET A 322 12.84 -7.83 -19.56
C MET A 322 12.86 -8.05 -18.05
N TRP A 323 11.69 -8.23 -17.42
CA TRP A 323 11.62 -8.56 -16.00
C TRP A 323 12.29 -9.92 -15.71
N ARG A 324 11.92 -10.99 -16.42
CA ARG A 324 12.40 -12.36 -16.11
C ARG A 324 13.90 -12.54 -16.31
N HIS A 325 14.41 -12.10 -17.46
CA HIS A 325 15.77 -12.38 -17.94
C HIS A 325 16.73 -11.19 -17.79
N GLY A 326 16.19 -9.96 -17.79
CA GLY A 326 16.97 -8.75 -17.55
C GLY A 326 17.21 -8.48 -16.07
N ILE A 327 16.19 -8.68 -15.21
CA ILE A 327 16.20 -8.21 -13.81
C ILE A 327 16.15 -9.37 -12.81
N HIS A 328 15.08 -10.16 -12.83
CA HIS A 328 14.73 -11.11 -11.78
C HIS A 328 15.72 -12.28 -11.67
N SER A 329 16.15 -12.90 -12.79
CA SER A 329 17.13 -13.99 -12.76
C SER A 329 18.43 -13.58 -12.08
N PHE A 330 18.95 -12.39 -12.44
CA PHE A 330 20.19 -11.87 -11.90
C PHE A 330 20.05 -11.38 -10.46
N LEU A 331 18.92 -10.74 -10.09
CA LEU A 331 18.62 -10.44 -8.69
C LEU A 331 18.57 -11.69 -7.82
N GLU A 332 18.00 -12.79 -8.31
CA GLU A 332 18.01 -14.06 -7.59
C GLU A 332 19.42 -14.66 -7.51
N LEU A 333 20.22 -14.62 -8.58
CA LEU A 333 21.63 -15.04 -8.53
C LEU A 333 22.41 -14.27 -7.47
N LEU A 334 22.26 -12.94 -7.45
CA LEU A 334 22.85 -12.05 -6.44
C LEU A 334 22.35 -12.40 -5.03
N ARG A 335 21.03 -12.56 -4.84
CA ARG A 335 20.41 -12.89 -3.53
C ARG A 335 20.94 -14.21 -2.95
N HIS A 336 21.14 -15.23 -3.79
CA HIS A 336 21.68 -16.52 -3.34
C HIS A 336 23.17 -16.48 -2.95
N ARG A 337 23.90 -15.41 -3.31
CA ARG A 337 25.32 -15.22 -2.98
C ARG A 337 25.55 -14.21 -1.83
N LEU A 338 24.49 -13.76 -1.15
CA LEU A 338 24.60 -12.89 0.02
C LEU A 338 25.32 -13.60 1.19
N PRO A 339 26.09 -12.87 2.02
CA PRO A 339 26.27 -11.41 2.01
C PRO A 339 27.32 -10.91 1.01
N LEU A 340 28.11 -11.80 0.38
CA LEU A 340 29.27 -11.44 -0.45
C LEU A 340 28.91 -10.61 -1.70
N SER A 341 27.67 -10.72 -2.18
CA SER A 341 27.14 -10.00 -3.33
C SER A 341 26.46 -8.66 -3.00
N LEU A 342 26.39 -8.23 -1.73
CA LEU A 342 25.53 -7.13 -1.28
C LEU A 342 25.74 -5.82 -2.07
N GLU A 343 26.98 -5.34 -2.18
CA GLU A 343 27.34 -4.13 -2.93
C GLU A 343 26.94 -4.20 -4.42
N HIS A 344 27.11 -5.39 -5.01
CA HIS A 344 26.76 -5.67 -6.41
C HIS A 344 25.24 -5.72 -6.60
N MET A 345 24.52 -6.27 -5.62
CA MET A 345 23.06 -6.33 -5.59
C MET A 345 22.44 -4.94 -5.42
N LEU A 346 22.95 -4.13 -4.49
CA LEU A 346 22.58 -2.73 -4.32
C LEU A 346 22.80 -1.96 -5.63
N THR A 347 24.01 -2.06 -6.20
CA THR A 347 24.36 -1.42 -7.48
C THR A 347 23.40 -1.82 -8.61
N PHE A 348 23.07 -3.10 -8.74
CA PHE A 348 22.16 -3.56 -9.78
C PHE A 348 20.71 -3.11 -9.55
N ILE A 349 20.21 -3.11 -8.30
CA ILE A 349 18.86 -2.59 -8.00
C ILE A 349 18.74 -1.12 -8.41
N TYR A 350 19.74 -0.27 -8.12
CA TYR A 350 19.71 1.13 -8.55
C TYR A 350 19.71 1.29 -10.09
N ILE A 351 20.43 0.44 -10.82
CA ILE A 351 20.42 0.41 -12.31
C ILE A 351 19.04 0.00 -12.83
N ALA A 352 18.49 -1.11 -12.32
CA ALA A 352 17.18 -1.60 -12.73
C ALA A 352 16.06 -0.61 -12.39
N TYR A 353 16.07 -0.01 -11.20
CA TYR A 353 15.09 0.99 -10.77
C TYR A 353 15.14 2.23 -11.66
N SER A 354 16.34 2.73 -11.97
CA SER A 354 16.52 3.88 -12.87
C SER A 354 15.98 3.59 -14.28
N MET A 355 16.15 2.36 -14.78
CA MET A 355 15.60 1.95 -16.07
C MET A 355 14.07 1.82 -16.04
N MET A 356 13.50 1.22 -14.98
CA MET A 356 12.03 1.10 -14.85
C MET A 356 11.36 2.47 -14.70
N ALA A 357 11.98 3.41 -13.96
CA ALA A 357 11.50 4.78 -13.85
C ALA A 357 11.56 5.51 -15.20
N LEU A 358 12.64 5.34 -15.98
CA LEU A 358 12.76 5.90 -17.33
C LEU A 358 11.68 5.34 -18.28
N LEU A 359 11.44 4.02 -18.26
CA LEU A 359 10.39 3.40 -19.06
C LEU A 359 8.97 3.81 -18.63
N TYR A 360 8.75 4.03 -17.33
CA TYR A 360 7.51 4.60 -16.81
C TYR A 360 7.26 6.02 -17.35
N GLU A 361 8.30 6.87 -17.43
CA GLU A 361 8.17 8.23 -17.99
C GLU A 361 8.09 8.27 -19.54
N THR A 362 8.75 7.35 -20.24
CA THR A 362 8.91 7.41 -21.71
C THR A 362 8.02 6.45 -22.51
N VAL A 363 7.52 5.37 -21.89
CA VAL A 363 6.76 4.30 -22.55
C VAL A 363 5.49 3.97 -21.76
N PRO A 364 4.49 4.87 -21.73
CA PRO A 364 3.25 4.71 -20.94
C PRO A 364 2.36 3.54 -21.43
N ALA A 365 2.61 2.97 -22.61
CA ALA A 365 1.88 1.82 -23.14
C ALA A 365 1.92 0.56 -22.24
N PHE A 366 2.87 0.49 -21.30
CA PHE A 366 3.03 -0.60 -20.33
C PHE A 366 3.13 -0.09 -18.89
N GLU A 367 2.62 1.10 -18.60
CA GLU A 367 2.77 1.82 -17.31
C GLU A 367 2.47 0.93 -16.09
N ASP A 368 1.38 0.16 -16.14
CA ASP A 368 0.96 -0.73 -15.05
C ASP A 368 2.03 -1.79 -14.73
N THR A 369 2.71 -2.32 -15.75
CA THR A 369 3.83 -3.26 -15.55
C THR A 369 5.04 -2.57 -14.93
N TRP A 370 5.34 -1.34 -15.34
CA TRP A 370 6.48 -0.57 -14.80
C TRP A 370 6.27 -0.17 -13.34
N ILE A 371 5.06 0.27 -12.98
CA ILE A 371 4.64 0.55 -11.60
C ILE A 371 4.90 -0.68 -10.71
N GLU A 372 4.48 -1.86 -11.15
CA GLU A 372 4.67 -3.10 -10.39
C GLU A 372 6.15 -3.46 -10.22
N CYS A 373 6.94 -3.42 -11.31
CA CYS A 373 8.38 -3.69 -11.26
C CYS A 373 9.12 -2.72 -10.32
N LEU A 374 8.69 -1.45 -10.22
CA LEU A 374 9.24 -0.47 -9.28
C LEU A 374 8.89 -0.82 -7.83
N GLY A 375 7.67 -1.31 -7.57
CA GLY A 375 7.26 -1.83 -6.27
C GLY A 375 8.06 -3.07 -5.84
N ASP A 376 8.29 -4.01 -6.77
CA ASP A 376 9.12 -5.21 -6.54
C ASP A 376 10.58 -4.86 -6.25
N LEU A 377 11.18 -3.97 -7.05
CA LEU A 377 12.56 -3.49 -6.83
C LEU A 377 12.71 -2.80 -5.46
N GLY A 378 11.71 -2.01 -5.06
CA GLY A 378 11.63 -1.44 -3.71
C GLY A 378 11.57 -2.52 -2.62
N ARG A 379 10.82 -3.61 -2.84
CA ARG A 379 10.78 -4.76 -1.93
C ARG A 379 12.10 -5.51 -1.85
N TYR A 380 12.80 -5.71 -2.98
CA TYR A 380 14.14 -6.32 -2.97
C TYR A 380 15.12 -5.49 -2.14
N ARG A 381 15.16 -4.17 -2.35
CA ARG A 381 16.05 -3.25 -1.62
C ARG A 381 15.71 -3.12 -0.13
N MET A 382 14.42 -3.13 0.22
CA MET A 382 13.93 -3.22 1.61
C MET A 382 14.29 -4.57 2.25
N ALA A 383 14.24 -5.68 1.50
CA ALA A 383 14.44 -7.02 2.03
C ALA A 383 15.91 -7.32 2.40
N ILE A 384 16.87 -6.69 1.71
CA ILE A 384 18.32 -6.81 1.96
C ILE A 384 18.87 -5.75 2.92
N GLU A 385 18.04 -4.82 3.40
CA GLU A 385 18.45 -3.83 4.40
C GLU A 385 18.24 -4.38 5.81
N ASP A 386 19.32 -4.86 6.43
CA ASP A 386 19.32 -5.37 7.80
C ASP A 386 19.94 -4.38 8.81
N ASP A 387 20.73 -3.39 8.38
CA ASP A 387 21.53 -2.52 9.26
C ASP A 387 20.95 -1.10 9.46
N ASP A 388 20.54 -0.36 8.42
CA ASP A 388 19.90 0.96 8.58
C ASP A 388 18.37 0.89 8.49
N ILE A 389 17.73 0.96 9.67
CA ILE A 389 16.28 0.98 9.84
C ILE A 389 15.61 2.08 8.99
N ARG A 390 16.25 3.23 8.79
CA ARG A 390 15.67 4.36 8.04
C ARG A 390 15.68 4.12 6.54
N ASP A 391 16.74 3.50 6.01
CA ASP A 391 16.76 3.06 4.61
C ASP A 391 15.70 1.98 4.40
N ARG A 392 15.56 1.05 5.36
CA ARG A 392 14.52 0.02 5.33
C ARG A 392 13.11 0.63 5.32
N GLU A 393 12.83 1.60 6.18
CA GLU A 393 11.56 2.34 6.24
C GLU A 393 11.31 3.12 4.95
N THR A 394 12.33 3.82 4.42
CA THR A 394 12.27 4.58 3.17
C THR A 394 11.89 3.67 2.00
N TRP A 395 12.54 2.52 1.86
CA TRP A 395 12.24 1.57 0.78
C TRP A 395 10.93 0.80 1.00
N THR A 396 10.49 0.63 2.25
CA THR A 396 9.13 0.17 2.55
C THR A 396 8.10 1.19 2.03
N ALA A 397 8.34 2.49 2.24
CA ALA A 397 7.46 3.56 1.77
C ALA A 397 7.44 3.69 0.24
N VAL A 398 8.61 3.70 -0.41
CA VAL A 398 8.72 3.69 -1.89
C VAL A 398 7.97 2.50 -2.49
N SER A 399 8.15 1.31 -1.92
CA SER A 399 7.46 0.12 -2.39
C SER A 399 5.95 0.19 -2.17
N ARG A 400 5.49 0.68 -1.01
CA ARG A 400 4.08 0.88 -0.70
C ARG A 400 3.42 1.82 -1.71
N TYR A 401 4.03 2.97 -1.98
CA TYR A 401 3.56 3.95 -2.98
C TYR A 401 3.28 3.31 -4.33
N TRP A 402 4.23 2.54 -4.87
CA TRP A 402 4.06 1.88 -6.16
C TRP A 402 2.93 0.83 -6.16
N TYR A 403 2.79 0.00 -5.11
CA TYR A 403 1.68 -0.96 -5.05
C TYR A 403 0.33 -0.33 -4.74
N SER A 404 0.27 0.74 -3.95
CA SER A 404 -0.95 1.54 -3.75
C SER A 404 -1.44 2.04 -5.10
N LYS A 405 -0.55 2.72 -5.85
CA LYS A 405 -0.81 3.21 -7.21
C LYS A 405 -1.21 2.11 -8.19
N ALA A 406 -0.57 0.95 -8.15
CA ALA A 406 -0.98 -0.21 -8.94
C ALA A 406 -2.40 -0.65 -8.57
N SER A 407 -2.73 -0.69 -7.27
CA SER A 407 -4.04 -1.13 -6.79
C SER A 407 -5.16 -0.12 -7.08
N ASP A 408 -4.84 1.16 -7.25
CA ASP A 408 -5.79 2.16 -7.76
C ASP A 408 -6.13 1.95 -9.24
N LYS A 409 -5.21 1.41 -10.02
CA LYS A 409 -5.43 1.11 -11.44
C LYS A 409 -6.11 -0.23 -11.65
N LEU A 410 -5.67 -1.24 -10.92
CA LEU A 410 -6.10 -2.63 -11.03
C LEU A 410 -6.73 -3.13 -9.71
N PRO A 411 -7.81 -2.49 -9.21
CA PRO A 411 -8.36 -2.76 -7.87
C PRO A 411 -8.97 -4.16 -7.70
N THR A 412 -9.19 -4.89 -8.80
CA THR A 412 -9.69 -6.27 -8.77
C THR A 412 -8.57 -7.31 -8.59
N THR A 413 -7.30 -6.90 -8.59
CA THR A 413 -6.12 -7.79 -8.59
C THR A 413 -5.59 -8.05 -7.17
N GLY A 414 -5.85 -9.24 -6.64
CA GLY A 414 -5.50 -9.62 -5.26
C GLY A 414 -4.01 -9.54 -4.93
N ARG A 415 -3.14 -9.81 -5.90
CA ARG A 415 -1.67 -9.88 -5.70
C ARG A 415 -1.10 -8.55 -5.21
N LEU A 416 -1.67 -7.42 -5.62
CA LEU A 416 -1.26 -6.08 -5.20
C LEU A 416 -1.53 -5.88 -3.72
N TYR A 417 -2.71 -6.27 -3.25
CA TYR A 417 -3.06 -6.26 -1.82
C TYR A 417 -2.22 -7.25 -1.00
N HIS A 418 -1.84 -8.41 -1.55
CA HIS A 418 -0.89 -9.29 -0.89
C HIS A 418 0.48 -8.63 -0.67
N HIS A 419 0.99 -7.86 -1.64
CA HIS A 419 2.25 -7.13 -1.47
C HIS A 419 2.12 -5.97 -0.47
N LEU A 420 1.01 -5.23 -0.49
CA LEU A 420 0.68 -4.24 0.54
C LEU A 420 0.56 -4.86 1.94
N ALA A 421 0.04 -6.08 2.06
CA ALA A 421 0.01 -6.81 3.33
C ALA A 421 1.43 -7.06 3.87
N ILE A 422 2.38 -7.47 3.03
CA ILE A 422 3.78 -7.65 3.47
C ILE A 422 4.38 -6.33 3.96
N LEU A 423 4.03 -5.21 3.32
CA LEU A 423 4.51 -3.85 3.60
C LEU A 423 3.78 -3.14 4.75
N ALA A 424 2.66 -3.68 5.24
CA ALA A 424 1.90 -3.14 6.37
C ALA A 424 2.53 -3.49 7.74
N ARG A 425 3.65 -4.22 7.77
CA ARG A 425 4.36 -4.54 9.04
C ARG A 425 4.90 -3.27 9.71
N PRO A 426 4.79 -3.15 11.05
CA PRO A 426 4.32 -4.16 12.02
C PRO A 426 2.81 -4.17 12.30
N ASN A 427 2.00 -3.33 11.64
CA ASN A 427 0.56 -3.19 11.93
C ASN A 427 -0.22 -4.49 11.61
N ALA A 428 -0.64 -5.23 12.64
CA ALA A 428 -1.29 -6.52 12.49
C ALA A 428 -2.72 -6.41 11.92
N LEU A 429 -3.45 -5.35 12.26
CA LEU A 429 -4.79 -5.08 11.75
C LEU A 429 -4.76 -4.77 10.24
N GLN A 430 -3.89 -3.84 9.83
CA GLN A 430 -3.74 -3.48 8.42
C GLN A 430 -3.20 -4.63 7.56
N GLN A 431 -2.26 -5.44 8.09
CA GLN A 431 -1.85 -6.70 7.45
C GLN A 431 -3.04 -7.63 7.23
N THR A 432 -3.89 -7.82 8.25
CA THR A 432 -5.07 -8.69 8.17
C THR A 432 -6.04 -8.21 7.10
N TYR A 433 -6.39 -6.93 7.11
CA TYR A 433 -7.22 -6.31 6.06
C TYR A 433 -6.67 -6.56 4.65
N TYR A 434 -5.39 -6.31 4.40
CA TYR A 434 -4.80 -6.49 3.07
C TYR A 434 -4.74 -7.96 2.64
N TYR A 435 -4.40 -8.89 3.56
CA TYR A 435 -4.42 -10.33 3.26
C TYR A 435 -5.84 -10.85 2.99
N THR A 436 -6.86 -10.40 3.74
CA THR A 436 -8.24 -10.83 3.49
C THR A 436 -8.82 -10.21 2.23
N LYS A 437 -8.53 -8.93 1.96
CA LYS A 437 -8.89 -8.25 0.70
C LYS A 437 -8.27 -8.96 -0.51
N SER A 438 -6.99 -9.34 -0.44
CA SER A 438 -6.29 -10.10 -1.49
C SER A 438 -7.02 -11.38 -1.94
N LEU A 439 -7.84 -11.97 -1.07
CA LEU A 439 -8.65 -13.16 -1.34
C LEU A 439 -10.11 -12.85 -1.72
N CYS A 440 -10.61 -11.64 -1.47
CA CYS A 440 -12.03 -11.24 -1.61
C CYS A 440 -12.27 -10.19 -2.72
N VAL A 441 -11.32 -10.04 -3.64
CA VAL A 441 -11.47 -9.31 -4.91
C VAL A 441 -11.71 -10.28 -6.09
N PRO A 442 -12.28 -9.84 -7.24
CA PRO A 442 -12.63 -10.72 -8.36
C PRO A 442 -11.48 -11.57 -8.93
N ILE A 443 -10.22 -11.12 -8.84
CA ILE A 443 -9.03 -11.88 -9.24
C ILE A 443 -8.21 -12.19 -7.97
N PRO A 444 -8.59 -13.19 -7.16
CA PRO A 444 -7.96 -13.44 -5.86
C PRO A 444 -6.56 -14.03 -6.02
N PHE A 445 -5.64 -13.64 -5.12
CA PHE A 445 -4.28 -14.21 -5.10
C PHE A 445 -4.18 -15.33 -4.07
N LEU A 446 -4.43 -16.57 -4.50
CA LEU A 446 -4.58 -17.72 -3.61
C LEU A 446 -3.33 -18.03 -2.75
N SER A 447 -2.12 -17.71 -3.21
CA SER A 447 -0.89 -17.83 -2.39
C SER A 447 -0.85 -16.89 -1.18
N ALA A 448 -1.78 -15.93 -1.08
CA ALA A 448 -2.01 -15.19 0.16
C ALA A 448 -2.50 -16.10 1.31
N ARG A 449 -3.14 -17.24 1.01
CA ARG A 449 -3.60 -18.21 2.03
C ARG A 449 -2.45 -18.83 2.82
N GLU A 450 -1.32 -19.08 2.17
CA GLU A 450 -0.09 -19.54 2.85
C GLU A 450 0.63 -18.36 3.52
N SER A 451 0.70 -17.22 2.84
CA SER A 451 1.46 -16.05 3.31
C SER A 451 0.88 -15.41 4.57
N VAL A 452 -0.46 -15.37 4.71
CA VAL A 452 -1.15 -14.86 5.91
C VAL A 452 -0.87 -15.72 7.15
N MET A 453 -0.52 -17.01 6.99
CA MET A 453 -0.14 -17.85 8.12
C MET A 453 1.13 -17.34 8.82
N THR A 454 1.97 -16.55 8.16
CA THR A 454 3.12 -15.87 8.79
C THR A 454 2.73 -14.75 9.75
N LEU A 455 1.46 -14.34 9.76
CA LEU A 455 0.83 -13.48 10.77
C LEU A 455 -0.03 -14.31 11.74
N PHE A 456 -0.77 -15.29 11.23
CA PHE A 456 -1.73 -16.07 12.00
C PHE A 456 -1.09 -17.11 12.94
N ASP A 457 -0.15 -17.94 12.48
CA ASP A 457 0.47 -18.96 13.35
C ASP A 457 1.14 -18.34 14.62
N PRO A 458 1.85 -17.19 14.54
CA PRO A 458 2.34 -16.50 15.74
C PRO A 458 1.26 -16.11 16.75
N VAL A 459 0.11 -15.57 16.33
CA VAL A 459 -0.96 -15.17 17.26
C VAL A 459 -1.73 -16.37 17.83
N LEU A 460 -1.73 -17.52 17.14
CA LEU A 460 -2.29 -18.77 17.62
C LEU A 460 -1.38 -19.49 18.63
N SER A 461 -0.07 -19.19 18.63
CA SER A 461 0.91 -19.83 19.51
C SER A 461 0.76 -19.46 21.00
N SER A 462 1.32 -20.30 21.88
CA SER A 462 1.34 -20.09 23.33
C SER A 462 2.12 -18.83 23.76
N ASN A 463 3.05 -18.36 22.93
CA ASN A 463 3.86 -17.16 23.16
C ASN A 463 3.58 -16.14 22.04
N PRO A 464 2.41 -15.47 22.06
CA PRO A 464 2.00 -14.57 20.99
C PRO A 464 2.93 -13.35 20.86
N PRO A 465 3.01 -12.72 19.68
CA PRO A 465 3.76 -11.49 19.47
C PRO A 465 3.24 -10.36 20.38
N ARG A 466 4.11 -9.41 20.72
CA ARG A 466 3.76 -8.19 21.47
C ARG A 466 2.93 -7.26 20.59
N LEU A 467 1.61 -7.46 20.61
CA LEU A 467 0.59 -6.62 19.99
C LEU A 467 -0.27 -5.95 21.08
N GLU A 468 -1.09 -4.97 20.71
CA GLU A 468 -2.16 -4.53 21.61
C GLU A 468 -3.16 -5.69 21.84
N LEU A 469 -3.68 -5.82 23.06
CA LEU A 469 -4.55 -6.94 23.43
C LEU A 469 -5.80 -7.09 22.55
N ILE A 470 -6.37 -5.98 22.07
CA ILE A 470 -7.52 -6.01 21.16
C ILE A 470 -7.12 -6.48 19.75
N ASP A 471 -5.98 -6.02 19.21
CA ASP A 471 -5.47 -6.46 17.91
C ASP A 471 -5.11 -7.95 17.96
N LEU A 472 -4.44 -8.38 19.04
CA LEU A 472 -4.14 -9.79 19.26
C LEU A 472 -5.42 -10.63 19.30
N ALA A 473 -6.44 -10.20 20.05
CA ALA A 473 -7.71 -10.90 20.15
C ALA A 473 -8.45 -10.94 18.79
N PHE A 474 -8.57 -9.81 18.10
CA PHE A 474 -9.22 -9.71 16.79
C PHE A 474 -8.55 -10.59 15.73
N VAL A 475 -7.23 -10.44 15.56
CA VAL A 475 -6.45 -11.21 14.59
C VAL A 475 -6.44 -12.70 14.95
N ARG A 476 -6.43 -13.07 16.24
CA ARG A 476 -6.58 -14.46 16.69
C ARG A 476 -7.95 -15.05 16.34
N ILE A 477 -9.05 -14.33 16.50
CA ILE A 477 -10.39 -14.82 16.12
C ILE A 477 -10.43 -15.10 14.62
N LEU A 478 -9.97 -14.15 13.78
CA LEU A 478 -9.92 -14.33 12.34
C LEU A 478 -8.95 -15.46 11.93
N ALA A 479 -7.81 -15.62 12.63
CA ALA A 479 -6.89 -16.74 12.42
C ALA A 479 -7.52 -18.11 12.71
N ILE A 480 -8.34 -18.22 13.77
CA ILE A 480 -9.09 -19.43 14.09
C ILE A 480 -10.15 -19.72 13.02
N PHE A 481 -10.92 -18.71 12.60
CA PHE A 481 -11.92 -18.85 11.53
C PHE A 481 -11.29 -19.22 10.18
N PHE A 482 -10.12 -18.66 9.87
CA PHE A 482 -9.40 -18.90 8.63
C PHE A 482 -8.76 -20.29 8.55
N SER A 483 -8.10 -20.71 9.63
CA SER A 483 -7.26 -21.92 9.65
C SER A 483 -7.93 -23.16 10.25
N GLY A 484 -9.01 -22.98 11.03
CA GLY A 484 -9.65 -24.04 11.81
C GLY A 484 -8.82 -24.57 12.99
N LYS A 485 -7.61 -24.06 13.21
CA LYS A 485 -6.70 -24.42 14.32
C LYS A 485 -7.14 -23.77 15.63
N GLU A 486 -6.64 -24.29 16.77
CA GLU A 486 -6.74 -23.65 18.09
C GLU A 486 -8.16 -23.21 18.52
N LYS A 487 -9.21 -23.94 18.09
CA LYS A 487 -10.61 -23.62 18.39
C LYS A 487 -10.90 -23.40 19.89
N GLY A 488 -10.18 -24.08 20.79
CA GLY A 488 -10.29 -23.89 22.23
C GLY A 488 -9.93 -22.49 22.73
N GLN A 489 -9.13 -21.72 21.98
CA GLN A 489 -8.79 -20.33 22.31
C GLN A 489 -9.89 -19.33 21.92
N LEU A 490 -10.84 -19.73 21.07
CA LEU A 490 -11.84 -18.83 20.46
C LEU A 490 -12.67 -18.08 21.50
N GLY A 491 -13.19 -18.78 22.52
CA GLY A 491 -14.03 -18.16 23.55
C GLY A 491 -13.30 -17.10 24.38
N ASN A 492 -12.02 -17.33 24.69
CA ASN A 492 -11.22 -16.34 25.41
C ASN A 492 -10.88 -15.14 24.50
N ALA A 493 -10.52 -15.38 23.24
CA ALA A 493 -10.23 -14.33 22.28
C ALA A 493 -11.47 -13.46 22.00
N ALA A 494 -12.63 -14.08 21.74
CA ALA A 494 -13.90 -13.39 21.55
C ALA A 494 -14.29 -12.55 22.78
N LYS A 495 -14.22 -13.13 24.00
CA LYS A 495 -14.51 -12.38 25.23
C LYS A 495 -13.58 -11.17 25.38
N GLN A 496 -12.27 -11.35 25.13
CA GLN A 496 -11.28 -10.29 25.25
C GLN A 496 -11.52 -9.18 24.22
N PHE A 497 -11.79 -9.52 22.96
CA PHE A 497 -12.10 -8.55 21.91
C PHE A 497 -13.36 -7.74 22.23
N LEU A 498 -14.48 -8.42 22.51
CA LEU A 498 -15.77 -7.78 22.79
C LEU A 498 -15.73 -6.89 24.05
N SER A 499 -14.96 -7.29 25.07
CA SER A 499 -14.77 -6.52 26.30
C SER A 499 -13.89 -5.27 26.11
N LEU A 500 -12.94 -5.30 25.17
CA LEU A 500 -12.00 -4.19 24.94
C LEU A 500 -12.47 -3.18 23.88
N LEU A 501 -13.40 -3.57 23.00
CA LEU A 501 -13.76 -2.82 21.80
C LEU A 501 -14.24 -1.38 22.09
N ASP A 502 -15.28 -1.19 22.91
CA ASP A 502 -15.81 0.15 23.22
C ASP A 502 -14.74 1.08 23.82
N GLY A 503 -14.00 0.58 24.81
CA GLY A 503 -12.92 1.31 25.48
C GLY A 503 -11.75 1.64 24.54
N HIS A 504 -11.45 0.77 23.57
CA HIS A 504 -10.44 1.02 22.55
C HIS A 504 -10.87 2.14 21.59
N ILE A 505 -12.12 2.10 21.09
CA ILE A 505 -12.68 3.16 20.22
C ILE A 505 -12.58 4.52 20.93
N ALA A 506 -13.05 4.58 22.19
CA ALA A 506 -12.98 5.78 23.02
C ALA A 506 -11.55 6.28 23.25
N ARG A 507 -10.56 5.38 23.31
CA ARG A 507 -9.16 5.71 23.56
C ARG A 507 -8.43 6.20 22.30
N ILE A 508 -8.67 5.61 21.13
CA ILE A 508 -7.92 5.96 19.90
C ILE A 508 -8.61 7.03 19.05
N THR A 509 -9.90 7.30 19.28
CA THR A 509 -10.65 8.44 18.71
C THR A 509 -10.52 8.55 17.19
N LYS A 510 -9.84 9.57 16.65
CA LYS A 510 -9.65 9.76 15.20
C LYS A 510 -8.94 8.59 14.51
N SER A 511 -8.04 7.88 15.21
CA SER A 511 -7.39 6.70 14.63
C SER A 511 -8.36 5.52 14.43
N TRP A 512 -9.54 5.55 15.05
CA TRP A 512 -10.61 4.58 14.79
C TRP A 512 -11.23 4.76 13.40
N LEU A 513 -11.10 5.92 12.76
CA LEU A 513 -11.60 6.11 11.39
C LEU A 513 -11.01 5.06 10.44
N GLU A 514 -9.69 4.88 10.49
CA GLU A 514 -8.94 3.89 9.71
C GLU A 514 -9.07 2.47 10.27
N ALA A 515 -8.82 2.29 11.57
CA ALA A 515 -8.91 0.97 12.20
C ALA A 515 -10.32 0.34 12.05
N GLY A 516 -11.36 1.18 12.11
CA GLY A 516 -12.75 0.80 11.93
C GLY A 516 -13.02 0.22 10.54
N TYR A 517 -12.68 0.89 9.44
CA TYR A 517 -12.92 0.30 8.12
C TYR A 517 -12.03 -0.93 7.84
N TYR A 518 -10.81 -1.01 8.39
CA TYR A 518 -10.01 -2.24 8.33
C TYR A 518 -10.67 -3.40 9.07
N MET A 519 -11.19 -3.21 10.28
CA MET A 519 -11.94 -4.25 11.01
C MET A 519 -13.21 -4.64 10.26
N GLY A 520 -14.00 -3.66 9.82
CA GLY A 520 -15.26 -3.87 9.09
C GLY A 520 -15.08 -4.69 7.81
N ILE A 521 -14.10 -4.32 6.97
CA ILE A 521 -13.79 -5.08 5.73
C ILE A 521 -13.25 -6.47 6.07
N SER A 522 -12.40 -6.62 7.09
CA SER A 522 -11.86 -7.93 7.48
C SER A 522 -12.96 -8.89 7.98
N ILE A 523 -13.93 -8.37 8.74
CA ILE A 523 -15.13 -9.11 9.17
C ILE A 523 -15.97 -9.52 7.96
N THR A 524 -16.24 -8.59 7.03
CA THR A 524 -16.98 -8.88 5.79
C THR A 524 -16.28 -9.96 4.96
N CYS A 525 -14.95 -9.91 4.85
CA CYS A 525 -14.17 -10.96 4.20
C CYS A 525 -14.32 -12.33 4.91
N SER A 526 -14.42 -12.35 6.26
CA SER A 526 -14.68 -13.58 7.02
C SER A 526 -16.07 -14.17 6.73
N LEU A 527 -17.10 -13.32 6.62
CA LEU A 527 -18.46 -13.75 6.23
C LEU A 527 -18.47 -14.40 4.85
N LEU A 528 -17.67 -13.88 3.92
CA LEU A 528 -17.42 -14.43 2.59
C LEU A 528 -16.44 -15.63 2.58
N GLY A 529 -16.13 -16.22 3.73
CA GLY A 529 -15.25 -17.38 3.87
C GLY A 529 -13.82 -17.11 3.41
N PHE A 530 -13.36 -15.86 3.52
CA PHE A 530 -12.10 -15.37 2.95
C PHE A 530 -11.96 -15.74 1.47
N GLY A 531 -13.02 -15.52 0.70
CA GLY A 531 -13.06 -15.79 -0.74
C GLY A 531 -13.10 -17.26 -1.13
N ASN A 532 -13.47 -18.17 -0.22
CA ASN A 532 -13.66 -19.60 -0.55
C ASN A 532 -14.96 -19.80 -1.34
N ASP A 533 -14.90 -20.49 -2.48
CA ASP A 533 -16.06 -20.77 -3.35
C ASP A 533 -17.12 -21.69 -2.69
N SER A 534 -16.75 -22.46 -1.68
CA SER A 534 -17.71 -23.25 -0.89
C SER A 534 -18.49 -22.43 0.15
N ASN A 535 -18.24 -21.11 0.26
CA ASN A 535 -18.96 -20.25 1.21
C ASN A 535 -20.35 -19.86 0.67
N VAL A 536 -21.36 -19.98 1.52
CA VAL A 536 -22.77 -19.77 1.14
C VAL A 536 -23.10 -18.36 0.68
N LEU A 537 -22.51 -17.32 1.29
CA LEU A 537 -22.71 -15.94 0.83
C LEU A 537 -21.97 -15.70 -0.49
N LYS A 538 -20.71 -16.13 -0.61
CA LYS A 538 -19.93 -15.94 -1.83
C LYS A 538 -20.63 -16.58 -3.04
N HIS A 539 -21.10 -17.82 -2.89
CA HIS A 539 -21.86 -18.51 -3.93
C HIS A 539 -23.22 -17.86 -4.22
N ALA A 540 -23.86 -17.21 -3.23
CA ALA A 540 -25.15 -16.55 -3.43
C ALA A 540 -25.05 -15.17 -4.13
N ILE A 541 -23.91 -14.47 -4.05
CA ILE A 541 -23.72 -13.13 -4.65
C ILE A 541 -22.90 -13.12 -5.95
N VAL A 542 -22.11 -14.16 -6.22
CA VAL A 542 -21.33 -14.26 -7.47
C VAL A 542 -22.17 -14.98 -8.54
N PRO A 543 -22.50 -14.34 -9.68
CA PRO A 543 -23.26 -15.00 -10.74
C PRO A 543 -22.53 -16.21 -11.32
N LYS A 544 -23.24 -17.32 -11.51
CA LYS A 544 -22.73 -18.46 -12.30
C LYS A 544 -22.55 -17.99 -13.74
N ARG A 545 -21.36 -18.18 -14.31
CA ARG A 545 -21.08 -17.82 -15.70
C ARG A 545 -21.80 -18.78 -16.64
N SER A 546 -22.37 -18.26 -17.73
CA SER A 546 -23.09 -19.05 -18.74
C SER A 546 -22.22 -20.14 -19.39
N ASP A 547 -20.91 -19.90 -19.49
CA ASP A 547 -19.98 -20.77 -20.19
C ASP A 547 -19.79 -22.14 -19.49
N ASP A 548 -20.19 -22.27 -18.22
CA ASP A 548 -20.18 -23.54 -17.48
C ASP A 548 -21.37 -24.46 -17.82
N MET A 549 -22.37 -23.99 -18.61
CA MET A 549 -23.52 -24.81 -19.02
C MET A 549 -23.29 -25.63 -20.30
N ASP A 550 -22.30 -25.30 -21.13
CA ASP A 550 -22.12 -25.91 -22.47
C ASP A 550 -21.17 -27.13 -22.48
N THR A 551 -20.62 -27.56 -21.33
CA THR A 551 -19.77 -28.76 -21.25
C THR A 551 -20.13 -29.71 -20.11
N ALA A 552 -20.60 -30.89 -20.51
CA ALA A 552 -20.95 -32.07 -19.71
C ALA A 552 -22.29 -31.99 -18.95
N GLY A 553 -23.00 -33.12 -18.94
CA GLY A 553 -24.40 -33.21 -18.51
C GLY A 553 -24.62 -32.91 -17.03
N GLU A 554 -25.87 -32.53 -16.73
CA GLU A 554 -26.37 -32.07 -15.43
C GLU A 554 -25.94 -32.94 -14.24
N SER A 555 -24.80 -32.60 -13.64
CA SER A 555 -24.63 -32.76 -12.21
C SER A 555 -25.04 -31.44 -11.56
N ILE A 556 -26.22 -31.43 -10.94
CA ILE A 556 -26.65 -30.31 -10.10
C ILE A 556 -25.65 -30.26 -8.95
N ALA A 557 -24.68 -29.35 -9.02
CA ALA A 557 -23.75 -29.13 -7.92
C ALA A 557 -24.57 -28.84 -6.65
N PRO A 558 -24.38 -29.61 -5.57
CA PRO A 558 -25.22 -29.50 -4.38
C PRO A 558 -25.15 -28.08 -3.82
N GLU A 559 -26.28 -27.55 -3.34
CA GLU A 559 -26.28 -26.22 -2.72
C GLU A 559 -25.26 -26.19 -1.58
N PRO A 560 -24.42 -25.14 -1.49
CA PRO A 560 -23.42 -25.06 -0.43
C PRO A 560 -24.11 -24.98 0.93
N ILE A 561 -23.69 -25.86 1.83
CA ILE A 561 -24.21 -25.93 3.20
C ILE A 561 -23.43 -24.91 4.06
N PRO A 562 -24.10 -24.09 4.91
CA PRO A 562 -23.41 -23.20 5.83
C PRO A 562 -22.52 -23.99 6.79
N ALA A 563 -21.21 -23.76 6.74
CA ALA A 563 -20.29 -24.29 7.74
C ALA A 563 -20.46 -23.56 9.07
N ASP A 564 -20.21 -24.23 10.19
CA ASP A 564 -20.22 -23.62 11.53
C ASP A 564 -19.47 -22.28 11.59
N THR A 565 -18.28 -22.20 11.00
CA THR A 565 -17.43 -21.00 10.97
C THR A 565 -18.09 -19.79 10.29
N PHE A 566 -19.06 -20.01 9.41
CA PHE A 566 -19.89 -18.94 8.84
C PHE A 566 -20.80 -18.33 9.94
N TYR A 567 -21.53 -19.15 10.70
CA TYR A 567 -22.37 -18.67 11.80
C TYR A 567 -21.55 -18.04 12.93
N GLN A 568 -20.35 -18.57 13.22
CA GLN A 568 -19.40 -17.95 14.15
C GLN A 568 -18.95 -16.57 13.67
N SER A 569 -18.64 -16.43 12.36
CA SER A 569 -18.30 -15.14 11.75
C SER A 569 -19.48 -14.16 11.78
N LEU A 570 -20.70 -14.64 11.54
CA LEU A 570 -21.93 -13.83 11.60
C LEU A 570 -22.20 -13.31 13.01
N SER A 571 -22.08 -14.17 14.03
CA SER A 571 -22.26 -13.75 15.42
C SER A 571 -21.18 -12.74 15.85
N LEU A 572 -19.92 -12.92 15.43
CA LEU A 572 -18.88 -11.89 15.64
C LEU A 572 -19.23 -10.57 14.94
N ALA A 573 -19.66 -10.62 13.67
CA ALA A 573 -19.99 -9.43 12.89
C ALA A 573 -21.12 -8.61 13.52
N VAL A 574 -22.22 -9.28 13.89
CA VAL A 574 -23.38 -8.67 14.56
C VAL A 574 -22.97 -8.07 15.89
N GLN A 575 -22.28 -8.81 16.76
CA GLN A 575 -21.87 -8.30 18.08
C GLN A 575 -20.88 -7.12 17.98
N THR A 576 -19.99 -7.13 16.98
CA THR A 576 -19.10 -5.99 16.70
C THR A 576 -19.92 -4.76 16.28
N LEU A 577 -20.86 -4.94 15.36
CA LEU A 577 -21.75 -3.88 14.88
C LEU A 577 -22.62 -3.30 16.00
N GLU A 578 -23.15 -4.14 16.88
CA GLU A 578 -23.93 -3.76 18.06
C GLU A 578 -23.13 -2.89 19.04
N ILE A 579 -21.88 -3.27 19.35
CA ILE A 579 -21.00 -2.48 20.23
C ILE A 579 -20.64 -1.14 19.57
N VAL A 580 -20.33 -1.14 18.27
CA VAL A 580 -19.94 0.09 17.56
C VAL A 580 -21.12 1.07 17.46
N ILE A 581 -22.34 0.61 17.13
CA ILE A 581 -23.52 1.50 17.00
C ILE A 581 -23.98 2.05 18.36
N GLN A 582 -23.74 1.35 19.49
CA GLN A 582 -23.98 1.91 20.83
C GLN A 582 -23.19 3.20 21.11
N ARG A 583 -22.21 3.54 20.28
CA ARG A 583 -21.52 4.83 20.25
C ARG A 583 -22.13 5.84 19.26
N TRP A 584 -23.42 5.77 18.97
CA TRP A 584 -24.19 6.63 18.04
C TRP A 584 -23.80 8.12 17.98
N GLY A 585 -23.43 8.76 19.10
CA GLY A 585 -22.92 10.15 19.13
C GLY A 585 -21.45 10.37 18.74
N ASP A 586 -20.66 9.32 18.58
CA ASP A 586 -19.23 9.33 18.25
C ASP A 586 -19.00 9.24 16.74
N MET A 587 -18.74 10.37 16.09
CA MET A 587 -18.62 10.43 14.63
C MET A 587 -17.44 9.63 14.07
N ASN A 588 -16.51 9.14 14.90
CA ASN A 588 -15.40 8.31 14.44
C ASN A 588 -15.87 6.90 13.99
N ILE A 589 -17.08 6.46 14.37
CA ILE A 589 -17.60 5.14 13.97
C ILE A 589 -18.14 5.09 12.54
N LEU A 590 -18.35 6.25 11.90
CA LEU A 590 -19.04 6.33 10.62
C LEU A 590 -18.35 5.54 9.49
N PRO A 591 -17.00 5.48 9.35
CA PRO A 591 -16.38 4.66 8.30
C PRO A 591 -16.65 3.17 8.49
N PHE A 592 -16.58 2.65 9.72
CA PHE A 592 -16.96 1.26 10.01
C PHE A 592 -18.43 1.02 9.59
N LEU A 593 -19.35 1.87 10.07
CA LEU A 593 -20.78 1.73 9.77
C LEU A 593 -21.05 1.83 8.26
N HIS A 594 -20.39 2.74 7.56
CA HIS A 594 -20.46 2.85 6.10
C HIS A 594 -20.05 1.53 5.43
N THR A 595 -18.91 0.92 5.78
CA THR A 595 -18.52 -0.38 5.18
C THR A 595 -19.54 -1.50 5.40
N GLN A 596 -20.16 -1.56 6.59
CA GLN A 596 -21.17 -2.56 6.90
C GLN A 596 -22.49 -2.29 6.16
N MET A 597 -22.88 -1.02 6.03
CA MET A 597 -24.05 -0.59 5.26
C MET A 597 -23.89 -0.87 3.76
N VAL A 598 -22.69 -0.66 3.18
CA VAL A 598 -22.41 -1.04 1.79
C VAL A 598 -22.55 -2.55 1.58
N PHE A 599 -22.04 -3.36 2.51
CA PHE A 599 -22.14 -4.81 2.40
C PHE A 599 -23.59 -5.31 2.48
N ILE A 600 -24.37 -4.88 3.49
CA ILE A 600 -25.76 -5.32 3.62
C ILE A 600 -26.65 -4.80 2.46
N HIS A 601 -26.37 -3.61 1.91
CA HIS A 601 -27.03 -3.10 0.71
C HIS A 601 -26.70 -3.90 -0.55
N HIS A 602 -25.47 -4.40 -0.68
CA HIS A 602 -25.17 -5.36 -1.74
C HIS A 602 -25.94 -6.66 -1.52
N LEU A 603 -25.92 -7.23 -0.30
CA LEU A 603 -26.65 -8.47 0.01
C LEU A 603 -28.16 -8.33 -0.20
N SER A 604 -28.77 -7.17 0.06
CA SER A 604 -30.22 -6.96 -0.13
C SER A 604 -30.71 -7.18 -1.56
N LYS A 605 -29.81 -7.12 -2.55
CA LYS A 605 -30.10 -7.46 -3.96
C LYS A 605 -30.22 -8.97 -4.21
N PHE A 606 -29.80 -9.81 -3.26
CA PHE A 606 -29.71 -11.27 -3.38
C PHE A 606 -30.49 -11.97 -2.27
N PRO A 607 -31.78 -12.31 -2.47
CA PRO A 607 -32.59 -13.01 -1.46
C PRO A 607 -31.96 -14.33 -0.97
N ALA A 608 -31.26 -15.05 -1.86
CA ALA A 608 -30.53 -16.27 -1.53
C ALA A 608 -29.35 -16.06 -0.55
N ALA A 609 -28.83 -14.83 -0.43
CA ALA A 609 -27.84 -14.44 0.57
C ALA A 609 -28.51 -13.92 1.85
N MET A 610 -29.57 -13.10 1.72
CA MET A 610 -30.29 -12.50 2.85
C MET A 610 -30.89 -13.52 3.82
N LYS A 611 -31.35 -14.68 3.31
CA LYS A 611 -31.86 -15.80 4.14
C LYS A 611 -30.93 -16.25 5.27
N PHE A 612 -29.63 -16.00 5.14
CA PHE A 612 -28.63 -16.36 6.15
C PHE A 612 -28.33 -15.25 7.17
N ILE A 613 -28.82 -14.02 6.93
CA ILE A 613 -28.39 -12.79 7.62
C ILE A 613 -29.57 -12.08 8.29
N GLU A 614 -30.74 -12.05 7.64
CA GLU A 614 -31.85 -11.15 7.97
C GLU A 614 -32.35 -11.26 9.42
N HIS A 615 -32.53 -12.47 9.95
CA HIS A 615 -32.97 -12.70 11.34
C HIS A 615 -31.87 -12.48 12.40
N LYS A 616 -30.61 -12.27 12.00
CA LYS A 616 -29.48 -12.01 12.90
C LYS A 616 -29.00 -10.55 12.83
N TYR A 617 -29.31 -9.83 11.76
CA TYR A 617 -28.89 -8.46 11.57
C TYR A 617 -29.70 -7.51 12.48
N PRO A 618 -29.07 -6.53 13.17
CA PRO A 618 -29.73 -5.73 14.20
C PRO A 618 -30.53 -4.56 13.60
N TRP A 619 -31.57 -4.86 12.82
CA TRP A 619 -32.37 -3.88 12.06
C TRP A 619 -32.90 -2.73 12.89
N LYS A 620 -33.47 -3.01 14.08
CA LYS A 620 -34.01 -1.98 14.99
C LYS A 620 -32.93 -0.99 15.47
N LEU A 621 -31.72 -1.50 15.73
CA LEU A 621 -30.58 -0.68 16.13
C LEU A 621 -30.07 0.17 14.95
N ILE A 622 -30.08 -0.38 13.72
CA ILE A 622 -29.77 0.34 12.48
C ILE A 622 -30.78 1.46 12.22
N ALA A 623 -32.08 1.18 12.31
CA ALA A 623 -33.14 2.19 12.17
C ALA A 623 -32.97 3.33 13.21
N THR A 624 -32.67 2.98 14.46
CA THR A 624 -32.39 3.94 15.54
C THR A 624 -31.19 4.84 15.20
N MET A 625 -30.09 4.23 14.72
CA MET A 625 -28.89 4.94 14.30
C MET A 625 -29.15 5.87 13.10
N LEU A 626 -29.88 5.40 12.08
CA LEU A 626 -30.23 6.20 10.91
C LEU A 626 -31.12 7.41 11.30
N ASN A 627 -32.10 7.22 12.19
CA ASN A 627 -32.92 8.31 12.70
C ASN A 627 -32.08 9.36 13.45
N TYR A 628 -31.15 8.92 14.30
CA TYR A 628 -30.20 9.82 14.96
C TYR A 628 -29.31 10.55 13.96
N LEU A 629 -28.75 9.85 12.96
CA LEU A 629 -27.91 10.47 11.93
C LEU A 629 -28.67 11.55 11.18
N LYS A 630 -29.92 11.28 10.75
CA LYS A 630 -30.80 12.28 10.11
C LYS A 630 -31.01 13.50 11.00
N GLN A 631 -31.36 13.30 12.27
CA GLN A 631 -31.53 14.41 13.23
C GLN A 631 -30.23 15.18 13.50
N SER A 632 -29.06 14.52 13.40
CA SER A 632 -27.74 15.12 13.62
C SER A 632 -27.15 15.86 12.40
N CYS A 633 -27.82 15.83 11.24
CA CYS A 633 -27.37 16.53 10.04
C CYS A 633 -27.65 18.03 10.18
N LYS A 634 -26.73 18.86 9.67
CA LYS A 634 -26.90 20.33 9.59
C LYS A 634 -27.42 20.81 8.23
N PHE A 635 -27.83 19.86 7.40
CA PHE A 635 -28.29 19.99 6.02
C PHE A 635 -29.39 18.94 5.81
N GLU A 636 -30.25 19.13 4.81
CA GLU A 636 -31.24 18.12 4.46
C GLU A 636 -30.58 17.03 3.60
N PRO A 637 -30.51 15.76 4.07
CA PRO A 637 -29.83 14.69 3.34
C PRO A 637 -30.66 14.21 2.15
N ARG A 638 -30.03 14.05 0.98
CA ARG A 638 -30.71 13.69 -0.29
C ARG A 638 -30.97 12.18 -0.39
N MET A 639 -31.75 11.65 0.55
CA MET A 639 -31.98 10.21 0.74
C MET A 639 -32.65 9.52 -0.46
N ASP A 640 -33.65 10.15 -1.07
CA ASP A 640 -34.40 9.62 -2.23
C ASP A 640 -33.73 9.93 -3.58
N SER A 641 -32.50 10.46 -3.59
CA SER A 641 -31.78 10.79 -4.82
C SER A 641 -31.42 9.54 -5.62
N ALA A 642 -31.70 9.55 -6.92
CA ALA A 642 -31.16 8.56 -7.86
C ALA A 642 -29.66 8.79 -8.16
N VAL A 643 -29.14 10.00 -7.91
CA VAL A 643 -27.71 10.32 -8.00
C VAL A 643 -27.02 9.94 -6.70
N PHE A 644 -25.90 9.23 -6.82
CA PHE A 644 -25.05 8.82 -5.71
C PHE A 644 -24.53 10.03 -4.91
N PRO A 645 -24.65 10.08 -3.57
CA PRO A 645 -24.28 11.25 -2.78
C PRO A 645 -22.81 11.65 -2.95
N GLY A 646 -22.58 12.91 -3.34
CA GLY A 646 -21.26 13.47 -3.65
C GLY A 646 -20.84 13.31 -5.12
N ALA A 647 -21.67 12.74 -5.98
CA ALA A 647 -21.42 12.59 -7.42
C ALA A 647 -22.15 13.64 -8.28
N GLU A 648 -22.66 14.72 -7.67
CA GLU A 648 -23.48 15.72 -8.38
C GLU A 648 -22.63 16.66 -9.23
N ASN A 649 -21.41 16.96 -8.76
CA ASN A 649 -20.41 17.74 -9.49
C ASN A 649 -19.45 16.78 -10.21
N GLN A 650 -19.77 16.43 -11.46
CA GLN A 650 -19.04 15.40 -12.23
C GLN A 650 -17.55 15.71 -12.46
N ASP A 651 -17.14 16.97 -12.30
CA ASP A 651 -15.77 17.44 -12.49
C ASP A 651 -14.86 17.24 -11.26
N HIS A 652 -15.43 17.04 -10.07
CA HIS A 652 -14.67 17.01 -8.80
C HIS A 652 -15.19 15.95 -7.80
N TYR A 653 -15.09 14.67 -8.16
CA TYR A 653 -15.32 13.60 -7.18
C TYR A 653 -14.26 13.60 -6.08
N ARG A 654 -14.70 13.46 -4.83
CA ARG A 654 -13.82 13.26 -3.67
C ARG A 654 -14.22 12.01 -2.90
N PRO A 655 -13.72 10.82 -3.31
CA PRO A 655 -13.96 9.57 -2.59
C PRO A 655 -13.50 9.64 -1.14
N LEU A 656 -14.21 8.92 -0.26
CA LEU A 656 -13.84 8.78 1.14
C LEU A 656 -12.64 7.81 1.30
N PRO A 657 -11.86 7.88 2.39
CA PRO A 657 -10.78 6.93 2.66
C PRO A 657 -11.25 5.47 2.60
N GLU A 658 -12.43 5.19 3.15
CA GLU A 658 -13.03 3.86 3.09
C GLU A 658 -13.58 3.49 1.70
N ASP A 659 -13.85 4.44 0.79
CA ASP A 659 -14.21 4.13 -0.60
C ASP A 659 -13.02 3.47 -1.31
N TYR A 660 -11.81 4.03 -1.15
CA TYR A 660 -10.57 3.42 -1.65
C TYR A 660 -10.29 2.06 -1.00
N ALA A 661 -10.53 1.93 0.31
CA ALA A 661 -10.36 0.66 1.02
C ALA A 661 -11.33 -0.43 0.53
N MET A 662 -12.58 -0.06 0.23
CA MET A 662 -13.61 -0.97 -0.29
C MET A 662 -13.48 -1.27 -1.79
N ARG A 663 -12.91 -0.35 -2.58
CA ARG A 663 -12.80 -0.46 -4.04
C ARG A 663 -12.22 -1.81 -4.48
N GLY A 664 -12.91 -2.46 -5.41
CA GLY A 664 -12.48 -3.72 -6.03
C GLY A 664 -12.83 -4.99 -5.25
N LEU A 665 -13.46 -4.89 -4.07
CA LEU A 665 -14.08 -6.05 -3.41
C LEU A 665 -15.28 -6.54 -4.20
N ILE A 666 -15.52 -7.86 -4.21
CA ILE A 666 -16.60 -8.49 -5.01
C ILE A 666 -18.00 -7.90 -4.77
N TYR A 667 -18.26 -7.34 -3.59
CA TYR A 667 -19.56 -6.74 -3.23
C TYR A 667 -19.67 -5.23 -3.55
N THR A 668 -18.67 -4.65 -4.23
CA THR A 668 -18.60 -3.20 -4.51
C THR A 668 -18.53 -2.85 -5.99
N GLU A 669 -18.54 -3.85 -6.87
CA GLU A 669 -18.40 -3.69 -8.33
C GLU A 669 -19.45 -2.74 -8.94
N GLU A 670 -20.71 -2.81 -8.47
CA GLU A 670 -21.81 -1.93 -8.89
C GLU A 670 -22.12 -0.79 -7.91
N TYR A 671 -21.32 -0.60 -6.85
CA TYR A 671 -21.65 0.37 -5.79
C TYR A 671 -21.19 1.80 -6.13
N PHE A 672 -20.00 1.93 -6.72
CA PHE A 672 -19.42 3.24 -7.03
C PHE A 672 -19.83 3.70 -8.44
N PRO A 673 -20.11 5.00 -8.66
CA PRO A 673 -20.33 5.55 -9.98
C PRO A 673 -19.15 5.31 -10.92
N LEU A 674 -19.44 5.24 -12.22
CA LEU A 674 -18.39 5.30 -13.25
C LEU A 674 -17.57 6.59 -13.05
N ASN A 675 -16.25 6.48 -13.16
CA ASN A 675 -15.29 7.58 -12.95
C ASN A 675 -15.20 8.13 -11.51
N TRP A 676 -15.85 7.53 -10.50
CA TRP A 676 -15.77 7.99 -9.09
C TRP A 676 -14.32 8.15 -8.58
N PHE A 677 -13.41 7.29 -9.04
CA PHE A 677 -11.99 7.29 -8.70
C PHE A 677 -11.09 7.88 -9.81
N SER A 678 -11.67 8.62 -10.76
CA SER A 678 -10.98 9.17 -11.94
C SER A 678 -10.79 10.68 -11.89
N GLY A 679 -10.98 11.31 -10.72
CA GLY A 679 -10.62 12.72 -10.50
C GLY A 679 -9.13 12.99 -10.71
N GLU A 680 -8.74 14.27 -10.61
CA GLU A 680 -7.34 14.69 -10.63
C GLU A 680 -6.49 13.82 -9.69
N VAL A 681 -5.21 13.63 -10.00
CA VAL A 681 -4.32 12.66 -9.34
C VAL A 681 -4.13 13.02 -7.85
N VAL A 682 -5.07 12.57 -7.01
CA VAL A 682 -5.05 12.75 -5.56
C VAL A 682 -3.84 12.02 -5.02
N GLU A 683 -2.94 12.75 -4.36
CA GLU A 683 -1.73 12.16 -3.79
C GLU A 683 -2.09 11.11 -2.71
N GLU A 684 -1.24 10.11 -2.50
CA GLU A 684 -1.56 9.01 -1.58
C GLU A 684 -1.89 9.52 -0.16
N ASP A 685 -1.14 10.51 0.32
CA ASP A 685 -1.37 11.15 1.62
C ASP A 685 -2.69 11.95 1.67
N GLU A 686 -3.15 12.51 0.54
CA GLU A 686 -4.41 13.26 0.47
C GLU A 686 -5.65 12.35 0.50
N LYS A 687 -5.56 11.11 0.00
CA LYS A 687 -6.67 10.13 0.02
C LYS A 687 -7.10 9.78 1.44
N TYR A 688 -6.15 9.74 2.36
CA TYR A 688 -6.36 9.41 3.77
C TYR A 688 -6.46 10.67 4.65
N PHE A 689 -6.40 11.87 4.07
CA PHE A 689 -6.51 13.13 4.79
C PHE A 689 -7.96 13.49 5.16
N GLU A 690 -8.30 13.21 6.42
CA GLU A 690 -9.62 13.46 7.00
C GLU A 690 -9.94 14.95 7.13
N GLN A 691 -10.96 15.42 6.41
CA GLN A 691 -11.52 16.77 6.51
C GLN A 691 -12.87 16.78 7.22
N ALA A 692 -13.21 17.87 7.90
CA ALA A 692 -14.49 17.99 8.63
C ALA A 692 -15.74 17.73 7.76
N SER A 693 -15.68 18.11 6.47
CA SER A 693 -16.74 17.87 5.48
C SER A 693 -16.99 16.38 5.18
N MET A 694 -16.01 15.51 5.39
CA MET A 694 -16.12 14.07 5.15
C MET A 694 -17.02 13.38 6.18
N VAL A 695 -17.21 13.97 7.37
CA VAL A 695 -18.20 13.49 8.35
C VAL A 695 -19.61 13.67 7.81
N ASP A 696 -19.93 14.84 7.27
CA ASP A 696 -21.25 15.13 6.70
C ASP A 696 -21.52 14.32 5.42
N ALA A 697 -20.51 14.15 4.56
CA ALA A 697 -20.59 13.26 3.39
C ALA A 697 -20.87 11.79 3.78
N ARG A 698 -20.25 11.28 4.86
CA ARG A 698 -20.56 9.94 5.39
C ARG A 698 -21.98 9.83 5.92
N LYS A 699 -22.47 10.84 6.63
CA LYS A 699 -23.86 10.86 7.11
C LYS A 699 -24.83 10.76 5.94
N GLU A 700 -24.64 11.60 4.91
CA GLU A 700 -25.51 11.56 3.73
C GLU A 700 -25.45 10.21 3.03
N ARG A 701 -24.25 9.64 2.82
CA ARG A 701 -24.09 8.32 2.19
C ARG A 701 -24.76 7.21 3.00
N ILE A 702 -24.57 7.16 4.32
CA ILE A 702 -25.18 6.15 5.19
C ILE A 702 -26.71 6.25 5.18
N LEU A 703 -27.26 7.48 5.23
CA LEU A 703 -28.69 7.72 5.16
C LEU A 703 -29.29 7.35 3.80
N TRP A 704 -28.59 7.68 2.71
CA TRP A 704 -28.95 7.27 1.36
C TRP A 704 -28.97 5.75 1.21
N ILE A 705 -27.93 5.03 1.68
CA ILE A 705 -27.92 3.56 1.68
C ILE A 705 -29.10 3.00 2.49
N GLY A 706 -29.36 3.54 3.69
CA GLY A 706 -30.52 3.17 4.50
C GLY A 706 -31.83 3.34 3.74
N ARG A 707 -31.97 4.43 2.98
CA ARG A 707 -33.14 4.68 2.13
C ARG A 707 -33.24 3.68 0.98
N GLN A 708 -32.14 3.37 0.29
CA GLN A 708 -32.13 2.34 -0.76
C GLN A 708 -32.57 0.97 -0.22
N ILE A 709 -32.06 0.55 0.94
CA ILE A 709 -32.49 -0.71 1.60
C ILE A 709 -33.99 -0.63 1.95
N SER A 710 -34.46 0.50 2.50
CA SER A 710 -35.87 0.67 2.86
C SER A 710 -36.83 0.58 1.66
N SER A 711 -36.35 0.87 0.44
CA SER A 711 -37.15 0.77 -0.78
C SER A 711 -37.51 -0.67 -1.16
N VAL A 712 -36.77 -1.66 -0.64
CA VAL A 712 -37.08 -3.10 -0.80
C VAL A 712 -38.33 -3.50 0.01
N GLY A 713 -38.65 -2.76 1.08
CA GLY A 713 -39.90 -2.93 1.85
C GLY A 713 -39.99 -4.21 2.68
N GLN A 714 -38.85 -4.86 3.00
CA GLN A 714 -38.82 -6.13 3.75
C GLN A 714 -38.33 -5.95 5.19
N TRP A 715 -37.07 -5.56 5.40
CA TRP A 715 -36.46 -5.59 6.74
C TRP A 715 -36.47 -4.21 7.42
N LEU A 716 -35.85 -3.24 6.76
CA LEU A 716 -35.88 -1.82 7.10
C LEU A 716 -37.03 -1.16 6.34
N LEU A 717 -37.77 -0.28 6.99
CA LEU A 717 -38.91 0.43 6.42
C LEU A 717 -38.71 1.94 6.57
N TRP A 718 -39.47 2.71 5.78
CA TRP A 718 -39.49 4.18 5.85
C TRP A 718 -40.92 4.66 6.08
N ASP A 719 -41.12 5.31 7.22
CA ASP A 719 -42.34 6.03 7.54
C ASP A 719 -42.27 7.43 6.94
N ALA A 720 -43.07 7.66 5.89
CA ALA A 720 -43.12 8.95 5.21
C ALA A 720 -43.88 10.03 6.02
N GLU A 721 -44.80 9.64 6.91
CA GLU A 721 -45.58 10.59 7.72
C GLU A 721 -44.71 11.19 8.82
N ASN A 722 -43.98 10.34 9.56
CA ASN A 722 -43.07 10.76 10.61
C ASN A 722 -41.66 11.10 10.08
N SER A 723 -41.36 10.79 8.81
CA SER A 723 -40.05 10.97 8.17
C SER A 723 -38.92 10.29 8.95
N THR A 724 -39.15 9.02 9.32
CA THR A 724 -38.27 8.18 10.13
C THR A 724 -38.11 6.77 9.54
N PHE A 725 -36.98 6.15 9.83
CA PHE A 725 -36.75 4.73 9.60
C PHE A 725 -37.45 3.90 10.67
N THR A 726 -38.15 2.86 10.24
CA THR A 726 -38.79 1.83 11.08
C THR A 726 -38.34 0.45 10.61
N VAL A 727 -38.89 -0.62 11.20
CA VAL A 727 -38.58 -2.01 10.82
C VAL A 727 -39.88 -2.79 10.72
N ALA A 728 -39.91 -3.84 9.90
CA ALA A 728 -41.07 -4.74 9.89
C ALA A 728 -41.19 -5.48 11.22
N ASP A 729 -42.41 -5.83 11.62
CA ASP A 729 -42.72 -6.36 12.96
C ASP A 729 -41.90 -7.60 13.34
N GLU A 730 -41.62 -8.48 12.37
CA GLU A 730 -40.80 -9.68 12.56
C GLU A 730 -39.34 -9.36 12.97
N TYR A 731 -38.82 -8.21 12.56
CA TYR A 731 -37.47 -7.74 12.88
C TYR A 731 -37.47 -6.64 13.97
N ASN A 732 -38.61 -6.35 14.58
CA ASN A 732 -38.77 -5.38 15.68
C ASN A 732 -38.31 -5.93 17.04
N THR A 733 -37.22 -6.70 17.04
CA THR A 733 -36.64 -7.31 18.24
C THR A 733 -35.92 -6.26 19.09
N ASP A 734 -36.19 -6.22 20.39
CA ASP A 734 -35.46 -5.36 21.31
C ASP A 734 -34.00 -5.80 21.41
N PHE A 735 -33.10 -4.85 21.19
CA PHE A 735 -31.67 -5.08 21.36
C PHE A 735 -31.36 -5.33 22.85
N THR A 736 -30.97 -6.57 23.16
CA THR A 736 -30.51 -6.96 24.50
C THR A 736 -28.99 -7.06 24.49
N ALA A 737 -28.33 -6.09 25.11
CA ALA A 737 -26.87 -6.04 25.19
C ALA A 737 -26.32 -7.29 25.90
N LYS A 738 -25.71 -8.19 25.12
CA LYS A 738 -25.03 -9.39 25.64
C LYS A 738 -23.77 -8.97 26.39
N THR A 739 -23.52 -9.57 27.55
CA THR A 739 -22.19 -9.40 28.17
C THR A 739 -21.12 -10.08 27.30
N PRO A 740 -19.85 -9.62 27.32
CA PRO A 740 -18.78 -10.25 26.54
C PRO A 740 -18.63 -11.76 26.81
N GLU A 741 -18.97 -12.24 28.02
CA GLU A 741 -19.03 -13.67 28.34
C GLU A 741 -20.12 -14.42 27.57
N VAL A 742 -21.33 -13.87 27.52
CA VAL A 742 -22.49 -14.48 26.83
C VAL A 742 -22.25 -14.48 25.33
N GLY A 743 -21.81 -13.34 24.80
CA GLY A 743 -21.48 -13.16 23.39
C GLY A 743 -20.37 -14.09 22.89
N ALA A 744 -19.31 -14.26 23.68
CA ALA A 744 -18.24 -15.20 23.38
C ALA A 744 -18.67 -16.67 23.47
N ARG A 745 -19.56 -17.02 24.42
CA ARG A 745 -20.13 -18.37 24.52
C ARG A 745 -20.98 -18.71 23.28
N GLU A 746 -21.79 -17.76 22.81
CA GLU A 746 -22.58 -17.91 21.58
C GLU A 746 -21.69 -18.17 20.35
N ILE A 747 -20.63 -17.37 20.17
CA ILE A 747 -19.66 -17.57 19.08
C ILE A 747 -19.01 -18.96 19.15
N VAL A 748 -18.72 -19.49 20.35
CA VAL A 748 -18.18 -20.85 20.49
C VAL A 748 -19.26 -21.93 20.25
N SER A 749 -20.47 -21.77 20.76
CA SER A 749 -21.52 -22.81 20.65
C SER A 749 -22.00 -23.03 19.23
N LEU A 750 -21.99 -21.98 18.39
CA LEU A 750 -22.23 -22.09 16.94
C LEU A 750 -21.16 -22.94 16.22
N GLY A 751 -20.05 -23.27 16.89
CA GLY A 751 -18.97 -24.15 16.43
C GLY A 751 -19.09 -25.62 16.81
N LEU A 752 -20.21 -26.02 17.44
CA LEU A 752 -20.43 -27.37 17.99
C LEU A 752 -21.62 -28.10 17.33
N GLY A 753 -22.25 -27.48 16.33
CA GLY A 753 -23.53 -27.88 15.73
C GLY A 753 -23.47 -29.05 14.73
N ALA A 754 -22.59 -30.03 14.92
CA ALA A 754 -22.45 -31.18 14.02
C ALA A 754 -22.08 -32.52 14.71
N GLN A 755 -22.12 -32.61 16.04
CA GLN A 755 -21.90 -33.87 16.80
C GLN A 755 -22.94 -34.10 17.92
N GLY A 756 -24.15 -33.53 17.76
CA GLY A 756 -25.13 -33.38 18.84
C GLY A 756 -26.40 -34.25 18.77
N ASP A 757 -26.60 -35.08 17.75
CA ASP A 757 -27.79 -35.93 17.63
C ASP A 757 -27.68 -37.21 18.49
N ALA A 758 -27.65 -37.02 19.80
CA ALA A 758 -28.08 -38.01 20.77
C ALA A 758 -29.52 -37.69 21.17
N LEU A 759 -30.48 -38.27 20.43
CA LEU A 759 -31.90 -38.26 20.79
C LEU A 759 -32.06 -38.69 22.26
N PRO A 760 -32.88 -37.99 23.07
CA PRO A 760 -33.24 -38.50 24.39
C PRO A 760 -34.08 -39.76 24.19
N GLN A 761 -33.53 -40.92 24.55
CA GLN A 761 -34.34 -42.12 24.71
C GLN A 761 -35.31 -41.89 25.87
N ILE A 762 -36.59 -42.10 25.57
CA ILE A 762 -37.64 -42.24 26.56
C ILE A 762 -37.54 -43.66 27.11
N ASP A 763 -37.15 -43.78 28.38
CA ASP A 763 -37.76 -44.65 29.40
C ASP A 763 -37.19 -44.30 30.80
#